data_AF-A0A068B5J5-F1
#
_entry.id   AF-A0A068B5J5-F1
#
_cell.length_a   1.000
_cell.length_b   1.000
_cell.length_c   1.000
_cell.angle_alpha   90.00
_cell.angle_beta   90.00
_cell.angle_gamma   90.00
#
_symmetry.space_group_name_H-M   'P 1'
#
loop_
_entity.id
_entity.type
_entity.pdbx_description
1 polymer ?
#
loop_
_entity_poly.entity_id
_entity_poly.type
_entity_poly.pdbx_seq_one_letter_code
_entity_poly.pdbx_strand_id
1 'polypeptide(L)'
;MDDEVSSLARHQNMLKEVASSKQESKSILKHYKRSFSGFVADLTEEEANKMADLTEEEANKMAVHEGVVSVFPNEKKQVLTTKSWDFIGFPINVERAQPESDIIIGVIDHGIWPESQSFNDIGLSSPPSKWKGTCQAFDFNCNNYRGEDFTKKNIASPRDSNGHGTHTASIAAGNPVSMANMLGFGGGTARGGASSARIAVYKVCWSDGCDDMDILAAFDDAIADGVDIISFSLGRKITADTHFSDALSIGAFHAMKNGILTVCAAGNSGPNHASVMNVAPWAISVAASTLDRKFVTQVKLGNNKFFEGTSLNNFDLKGELYPLIYSRDAPNKEAGFDGDSSRNCPINSLDEKLVKGKIVLCEGNEGASEAFRVGAAGLLIQGTKYINVAYSFPLPACYLHTNDATKIRKYIHSKRTPTATIFKTNELRDTLAPEVPSFSGRGPNNVTLEILKPDLTAPGVDIIASWSLLSPISEYFGDNRTLEFNIMSGTSMSCPHVSGAAGYIKSFHPTWSPAVIRSALMTTAKQMSPTYNQDAEFAYGAGQIDPVKAVNPDLVYDATEIDYITFLCGLGYSQSVLQLITEDDIICFDTASARDLNYPSFALKAPRPKHRLSGSFKRTVTNVGLPMSIYRAIVTVPKGLTVSVNPSVLSFTSLGEKKTYVLTIEGKLKKSINSASLVWDDGNFQEKLVWLPEHNFQIKNIFNTKGSMRLSDMLMQARKKRKCPTWMGETEAFQGKLQQASKGGESSSSCSQVVNAETRLDMWVQSVGGKNKGRIYGTRDRSSLYRTSVTSLVPDSRPSRGCANFLSQQSNEIAAQIAAFEEREKAAEHEAREVREELRKVEQRRQEEVQQTEQHTTELQMQLATLAKSVASI
;
A
#
# COMPACT_ATOMS: atom_id res chain seq x y z
N MET A 1 34.36 -41.38 24.59
CA MET A 1 34.39 -40.83 25.97
C MET A 1 35.48 -39.77 26.13
N ASP A 2 36.50 -39.71 25.27
CA ASP A 2 37.62 -38.75 25.42
C ASP A 2 37.30 -37.28 25.08
N ASP A 3 36.29 -36.99 24.25
CA ASP A 3 35.89 -35.59 23.92
C ASP A 3 35.10 -34.88 25.03
N GLU A 4 34.48 -35.64 25.94
CA GLU A 4 33.64 -35.10 27.00
C GLU A 4 34.46 -34.41 28.10
N VAL A 5 35.65 -34.94 28.37
CA VAL A 5 36.60 -34.41 29.37
C VAL A 5 37.36 -33.19 28.82
N SER A 6 37.64 -33.16 27.51
CA SER A 6 38.43 -32.11 26.86
C SER A 6 37.77 -30.73 26.86
N SER A 7 36.49 -30.63 26.46
CA SER A 7 35.78 -29.35 26.36
C SER A 7 35.42 -28.73 27.72
N LEU A 8 35.01 -29.55 28.68
CA LEU A 8 34.69 -29.10 30.03
C LEU A 8 35.93 -28.62 30.79
N ALA A 9 37.03 -29.38 30.72
CA ALA A 9 38.30 -28.98 31.33
C ALA A 9 38.83 -27.67 30.73
N ARG A 10 38.66 -27.46 29.42
CA ARG A 10 39.03 -26.21 28.75
C ARG A 10 38.23 -25.01 29.28
N HIS A 11 36.90 -25.12 29.38
CA HIS A 11 36.08 -24.02 29.92
C HIS A 11 36.35 -23.76 31.41
N GLN A 12 36.69 -24.80 32.19
CA GLN A 12 37.11 -24.64 33.58
C GLN A 12 38.46 -23.92 33.72
N ASN A 13 39.41 -24.18 32.80
CA ASN A 13 40.68 -23.45 32.79
C ASN A 13 40.48 -21.98 32.43
N MET A 14 39.64 -21.68 31.42
CA MET A 14 39.29 -20.30 31.05
C MET A 14 38.71 -19.50 32.25
N LEU A 15 37.85 -20.13 33.06
CA LEU A 15 37.31 -19.49 34.26
C LEU A 15 38.36 -19.24 35.36
N LYS A 16 39.36 -20.12 35.49
CA LYS A 16 40.45 -19.93 36.45
C LYS A 16 41.38 -18.78 36.07
N GLU A 17 41.56 -18.53 34.78
CA GLU A 17 42.42 -17.46 34.27
C GLU A 17 41.85 -16.07 34.54
N VAL A 18 40.53 -15.92 34.52
CA VAL A 18 39.87 -14.62 34.72
C VAL A 18 39.47 -14.33 36.17
N ALA A 19 39.44 -15.34 37.03
CA ALA A 19 38.97 -15.20 38.41
C ALA A 19 39.83 -14.21 39.21
N SER A 20 39.17 -13.27 39.90
CA SER A 20 39.81 -12.18 40.64
C SER A 20 40.65 -12.66 41.84
N SER A 21 40.42 -13.88 42.35
CA SER A 21 41.22 -14.50 43.41
C SER A 21 41.45 -15.99 43.15
N LYS A 22 42.65 -16.51 43.48
CA LYS A 22 43.00 -17.94 43.36
C LYS A 22 42.22 -18.87 44.31
N GLN A 23 41.38 -18.33 45.20
CA GLN A 23 40.60 -19.08 46.19
C GLN A 23 39.10 -19.16 45.89
N GLU A 24 38.58 -18.40 44.92
CA GLU A 24 37.18 -18.54 44.50
C GLU A 24 37.06 -19.57 43.37
N SER A 25 36.51 -20.75 43.66
CA SER A 25 36.14 -21.69 42.59
C SER A 25 34.87 -21.19 41.88
N LYS A 26 35.03 -20.45 40.77
CA LYS A 26 33.90 -20.13 39.89
C LYS A 26 33.45 -21.41 39.18
N SER A 27 32.19 -21.79 39.36
CA SER A 27 31.62 -23.00 38.76
C SER A 27 30.89 -22.70 37.47
N ILE A 28 31.02 -23.59 36.48
CA ILE A 28 30.17 -23.58 35.29
C ILE A 28 28.73 -23.94 35.71
N LEU A 29 27.81 -23.00 35.52
CA LEU A 29 26.37 -23.17 35.79
C LEU A 29 25.70 -24.04 34.71
N LYS A 30 26.16 -23.92 33.46
CA LYS A 30 25.64 -24.70 32.33
C LYS A 30 26.68 -24.84 31.23
N HIS A 31 26.77 -26.00 30.60
CA HIS A 31 27.75 -26.32 29.55
C HIS A 31 27.04 -26.76 28.27
N TYR A 32 27.43 -26.18 27.13
CA TYR A 32 26.87 -26.44 25.80
C TYR A 32 27.95 -27.07 24.90
N LYS A 33 27.63 -28.23 24.29
CA LYS A 33 28.57 -28.99 23.44
C LYS A 33 27.95 -29.67 22.21
N ARG A 34 26.62 -29.65 22.05
CA ARG A 34 25.92 -30.44 21.02
C ARG A 34 25.98 -29.83 19.62
N SER A 35 25.83 -28.50 19.54
CA SER A 35 25.77 -27.77 18.25
C SER A 35 26.75 -26.59 18.20
N PHE A 36 27.29 -26.21 19.35
CA PHE A 36 28.30 -25.18 19.56
C PHE A 36 28.98 -25.42 20.91
N SER A 37 30.18 -24.88 21.11
CA SER A 37 30.93 -24.91 22.38
C SER A 37 30.66 -23.64 23.16
N GLY A 38 30.15 -23.74 24.39
CA GLY A 38 29.93 -22.58 25.25
C GLY A 38 29.57 -22.96 26.68
N PHE A 39 29.56 -21.99 27.59
CA PHE A 39 29.17 -22.22 28.98
C PHE A 39 28.55 -20.96 29.61
N VAL A 40 27.86 -21.14 30.73
CA VAL A 40 27.33 -20.07 31.59
C VAL A 40 28.10 -20.11 32.91
N ALA A 41 28.55 -18.95 33.38
CA ALA A 41 29.21 -18.78 34.67
C ALA A 41 28.77 -17.47 35.31
N ASP A 42 28.95 -17.37 36.62
CA ASP A 42 28.72 -16.13 37.37
C ASP A 42 30.04 -15.35 37.45
N LEU A 43 30.09 -14.19 36.79
CA LEU A 43 31.28 -13.37 36.61
C LEU A 43 30.96 -11.92 36.99
N THR A 44 31.92 -11.22 37.58
CA THR A 44 31.84 -9.76 37.70
C THR A 44 32.03 -9.09 36.34
N GLU A 45 31.66 -7.83 36.22
CA GLU A 45 31.83 -7.05 34.97
C GLU A 45 33.31 -6.98 34.55
N GLU A 46 34.23 -6.84 35.51
CA GLU A 46 35.67 -6.88 35.26
C GLU A 46 36.17 -8.25 34.78
N GLU A 47 35.65 -9.35 35.35
CA GLU A 47 36.00 -10.72 34.96
C GLU A 47 35.44 -11.06 33.56
N ALA A 48 34.23 -10.58 33.26
CA ALA A 48 33.61 -10.73 31.95
C ALA A 48 34.38 -9.96 30.86
N ASN A 49 34.83 -8.74 31.17
CA ASN A 49 35.68 -7.95 30.27
C ASN A 49 37.03 -8.61 30.06
N LYS A 50 37.70 -9.11 31.13
CA LYS A 50 38.92 -9.93 31.00
C LYS A 50 38.71 -11.15 30.11
N MET A 51 37.57 -11.84 30.24
CA MET A 51 37.24 -13.00 29.41
C MET A 51 37.01 -12.63 27.93
N ALA A 52 36.56 -11.41 27.65
CA ALA A 52 36.46 -10.86 26.30
C ALA A 52 37.83 -10.37 25.76
N ASP A 53 38.67 -9.79 26.63
CA ASP A 53 39.97 -9.17 26.32
C ASP A 53 41.14 -10.16 26.21
N LEU A 54 40.95 -11.44 26.56
CA LEU A 54 41.89 -12.54 26.26
C LEU A 54 42.21 -12.70 24.76
N THR A 55 41.66 -11.84 23.90
CA THR A 55 41.84 -11.82 22.45
C THR A 55 42.97 -10.90 21.96
N GLU A 56 43.49 -9.95 22.73
CA GLU A 56 44.49 -8.99 22.20
C GLU A 56 45.87 -8.96 22.88
N GLU A 57 46.00 -9.07 24.21
CA GLU A 57 47.31 -8.85 24.86
C GLU A 57 48.22 -10.09 24.96
N GLU A 58 47.67 -11.31 24.94
CA GLU A 58 48.45 -12.56 25.04
C GLU A 58 48.64 -13.29 23.70
N ALA A 59 47.94 -12.86 22.64
CA ALA A 59 47.97 -13.48 21.30
C ALA A 59 49.36 -13.48 20.63
N ASN A 60 50.32 -12.70 21.14
CA ASN A 60 51.69 -12.63 20.60
C ASN A 60 52.74 -13.49 21.31
N LYS A 61 52.39 -14.30 22.33
CA LYS A 61 53.43 -15.10 23.04
C LYS A 61 53.25 -16.61 23.16
N MET A 62 52.08 -17.22 22.98
CA MET A 62 51.98 -18.68 22.92
C MET A 62 50.82 -19.13 22.03
N ALA A 63 51.13 -19.96 21.04
CA ALA A 63 50.14 -20.68 20.26
C ALA A 63 49.35 -21.64 21.19
N VAL A 64 48.00 -21.55 21.17
CA VAL A 64 46.95 -22.58 21.47
C VAL A 64 45.65 -22.03 22.11
N HIS A 65 45.41 -20.72 22.25
CA HIS A 65 44.10 -20.25 22.77
C HIS A 65 43.37 -19.22 21.88
N GLU A 66 42.82 -19.69 20.76
CA GLU A 66 41.64 -19.10 20.12
C GLU A 66 40.39 -19.80 20.71
N GLY A 67 39.46 -19.10 21.37
CA GLY A 67 38.41 -19.85 22.09
C GLY A 67 37.13 -19.16 22.53
N VAL A 68 37.04 -17.83 22.54
CA VAL A 68 35.82 -17.14 23.00
C VAL A 68 35.32 -16.21 21.89
N VAL A 69 34.14 -16.54 21.34
CA VAL A 69 33.52 -15.79 20.22
C VAL A 69 32.75 -14.56 20.72
N SER A 70 32.11 -14.67 21.89
CA SER A 70 31.38 -13.58 22.53
C SER A 70 31.17 -13.86 24.01
N VAL A 71 31.20 -12.80 24.82
CA VAL A 71 30.81 -12.80 26.24
C VAL A 71 29.68 -11.79 26.37
N PHE A 72 28.56 -12.20 26.98
CA PHE A 72 27.40 -11.32 27.17
C PHE A 72 26.58 -11.76 28.40
N PRO A 73 25.88 -10.82 29.06
CA PRO A 73 25.02 -11.15 30.21
C PRO A 73 23.90 -12.14 29.85
N ASN A 74 23.66 -13.12 30.73
CA ASN A 74 22.53 -14.03 30.62
C ASN A 74 21.24 -13.34 31.11
N GLU A 75 20.34 -13.01 30.18
CA GLU A 75 19.07 -12.34 30.48
C GLU A 75 17.87 -13.27 30.27
N LYS A 76 16.84 -13.14 31.11
CA LYS A 76 15.52 -13.70 30.82
C LYS A 76 14.91 -12.94 29.64
N LYS A 77 14.68 -13.63 28.53
CA LYS A 77 13.97 -13.06 27.38
C LYS A 77 12.46 -13.17 27.59
N GLN A 78 11.73 -12.09 27.31
CA GLN A 78 10.27 -12.09 27.33
C GLN A 78 9.73 -12.69 26.01
N VAL A 79 8.58 -13.37 26.06
CA VAL A 79 7.82 -13.72 24.85
C VAL A 79 7.35 -12.44 24.18
N LEU A 80 7.73 -12.23 22.92
CA LEU A 80 7.33 -11.06 22.14
C LEU A 80 5.94 -11.32 21.54
N THR A 81 4.87 -11.01 22.27
CA THR A 81 3.52 -11.26 21.77
C THR A 81 3.19 -10.36 20.57
N THR A 82 2.94 -10.93 19.36
CA THR A 82 2.50 -10.27 18.10
C THR A 82 2.54 -8.74 18.11
N LYS A 83 3.79 -8.30 18.04
CA LYS A 83 4.40 -7.05 18.52
C LYS A 83 3.80 -5.70 18.10
N SER A 84 2.96 -5.63 17.08
CA SER A 84 2.59 -4.36 16.45
C SER A 84 1.79 -3.43 17.36
N TRP A 85 0.81 -3.95 18.10
CA TRP A 85 0.02 -3.19 19.06
C TRP A 85 0.83 -2.76 20.28
N ASP A 86 1.64 -3.67 20.84
CA ASP A 86 2.53 -3.35 21.95
C ASP A 86 3.57 -2.28 21.55
N PHE A 87 4.09 -2.34 20.33
CA PHE A 87 5.06 -1.39 19.78
C PHE A 87 4.51 0.04 19.69
N ILE A 88 3.24 0.22 19.33
CA ILE A 88 2.61 1.56 19.28
C ILE A 88 2.09 2.03 20.65
N GLY A 89 2.34 1.27 21.73
CA GLY A 89 1.91 1.60 23.08
C GLY A 89 0.47 1.21 23.40
N PHE A 90 -0.05 0.18 22.73
CA PHE A 90 -1.41 -0.35 22.90
C PHE A 90 -1.37 -1.78 23.45
N PRO A 91 -1.08 -1.95 24.76
CA PRO A 91 -0.92 -3.25 25.38
C PRO A 91 -2.23 -4.01 25.50
N ILE A 92 -2.16 -5.32 25.74
CA ILE A 92 -3.34 -6.19 25.83
C ILE A 92 -4.33 -5.76 26.94
N ASN A 93 -3.82 -5.15 28.02
CA ASN A 93 -4.57 -4.69 29.18
C ASN A 93 -4.88 -3.19 29.14
N VAL A 94 -4.93 -2.59 27.95
CA VAL A 94 -5.43 -1.22 27.76
C VAL A 94 -6.86 -1.09 28.28
N GLU A 95 -7.20 0.10 28.80
CA GLU A 95 -8.58 0.43 29.17
C GLU A 95 -9.52 0.26 27.96
N ARG A 96 -10.72 -0.26 28.16
CA ARG A 96 -11.70 -0.51 27.10
C ARG A 96 -13.05 0.06 27.51
N ALA A 97 -13.70 0.82 26.63
CA ALA A 97 -15.08 1.24 26.85
C ALA A 97 -16.01 0.03 26.80
N GLN A 98 -17.12 0.10 27.53
CA GLN A 98 -18.11 -0.97 27.58
C GLN A 98 -19.48 -0.46 27.13
N PRO A 99 -20.14 -1.11 26.15
CA PRO A 99 -19.64 -2.24 25.35
C PRO A 99 -18.91 -1.81 24.06
N GLU A 100 -17.61 -2.07 23.94
CA GLU A 100 -16.87 -2.03 22.65
C GLU A 100 -17.49 -3.00 21.62
N SER A 101 -18.23 -4.02 22.08
CA SER A 101 -18.95 -4.98 21.25
C SER A 101 -20.16 -4.43 20.49
N ASP A 102 -20.52 -3.16 20.71
CA ASP A 102 -21.53 -2.44 19.93
C ASP A 102 -20.95 -1.76 18.69
N ILE A 103 -19.62 -1.72 18.56
CA ILE A 103 -18.93 -1.21 17.38
C ILE A 103 -18.89 -2.29 16.29
N ILE A 104 -19.23 -1.91 15.06
CA ILE A 104 -19.22 -2.78 13.88
C ILE A 104 -18.23 -2.24 12.86
N ILE A 105 -17.17 -3.00 12.57
CA ILE A 105 -16.18 -2.66 11.55
C ILE A 105 -16.52 -3.42 10.26
N GLY A 106 -16.91 -2.67 9.22
CA GLY A 106 -17.07 -3.20 7.86
C GLY A 106 -15.73 -3.38 7.18
N VAL A 107 -15.47 -4.57 6.63
CA VAL A 107 -14.23 -4.92 5.92
C VAL A 107 -14.58 -5.21 4.47
N ILE A 108 -14.14 -4.32 3.57
CA ILE A 108 -14.32 -4.47 2.11
C ILE A 108 -13.02 -5.03 1.53
N ASP A 109 -13.00 -6.34 1.22
CA ASP A 109 -11.78 -7.08 0.88
C ASP A 109 -12.07 -8.39 0.11
N HIS A 110 -11.22 -9.41 0.22
CA HIS A 110 -11.32 -10.74 -0.41
C HIS A 110 -12.22 -11.74 0.34
N GLY A 111 -12.97 -11.26 1.34
CA GLY A 111 -13.82 -12.08 2.21
C GLY A 111 -13.18 -12.40 3.55
N ILE A 112 -13.67 -13.44 4.24
CA ILE A 112 -13.14 -13.89 5.53
C ILE A 112 -13.04 -15.42 5.61
N TRP A 113 -12.08 -15.93 6.38
CA TRP A 113 -12.02 -17.32 6.84
C TRP A 113 -12.65 -17.43 8.23
N PRO A 114 -13.97 -17.74 8.35
CA PRO A 114 -14.71 -17.59 9.60
C PRO A 114 -14.24 -18.57 10.69
N GLU A 115 -13.68 -19.73 10.33
CA GLU A 115 -13.20 -20.73 11.30
C GLU A 115 -11.88 -20.33 11.98
N SER A 116 -11.28 -19.18 11.64
CA SER A 116 -10.11 -18.70 12.37
C SER A 116 -10.43 -18.47 13.84
N GLN A 117 -9.52 -18.85 14.72
CA GLN A 117 -9.61 -18.57 16.15
C GLN A 117 -9.71 -17.07 16.45
N SER A 118 -9.24 -16.19 15.56
CA SER A 118 -9.41 -14.73 15.71
C SER A 118 -10.86 -14.26 15.59
N PHE A 119 -11.80 -15.08 15.10
CA PHE A 119 -13.19 -14.68 14.87
C PHE A 119 -14.19 -15.50 15.67
N ASN A 120 -13.72 -16.19 16.71
CA ASN A 120 -14.64 -16.85 17.63
C ASN A 120 -15.57 -15.83 18.31
N ASP A 121 -16.77 -16.25 18.69
CA ASP A 121 -17.78 -15.37 19.30
C ASP A 121 -17.90 -15.61 20.82
N ILE A 122 -16.94 -16.33 21.41
CA ILE A 122 -16.97 -16.68 22.83
C ILE A 122 -16.90 -15.41 23.67
N GLY A 123 -17.95 -15.17 24.46
CA GLY A 123 -18.05 -14.00 25.34
C GLY A 123 -18.68 -12.76 24.69
N LEU A 124 -19.08 -12.84 23.41
CA LEU A 124 -19.85 -11.78 22.77
C LEU A 124 -21.36 -11.95 23.03
N SER A 125 -22.06 -10.83 23.21
CA SER A 125 -23.53 -10.79 23.31
C SER A 125 -24.19 -11.03 21.94
N SER A 126 -25.52 -11.02 21.89
CA SER A 126 -26.26 -10.92 20.63
C SER A 126 -25.81 -9.69 19.80
N PRO A 127 -25.91 -9.74 18.46
CA PRO A 127 -25.59 -8.60 17.61
C PRO A 127 -26.33 -7.32 18.06
N PRO A 128 -25.70 -6.13 17.93
CA PRO A 128 -26.32 -4.86 18.31
C PRO A 128 -27.62 -4.62 17.54
N SER A 129 -28.65 -4.05 18.20
CA SER A 129 -29.97 -3.85 17.58
C SER A 129 -29.96 -2.90 16.38
N LYS A 130 -28.92 -2.09 16.22
CA LYS A 130 -28.72 -1.20 15.05
C LYS A 130 -28.30 -1.96 13.78
N TRP A 131 -27.77 -3.18 13.92
CA TRP A 131 -27.29 -3.99 12.82
C TRP A 131 -28.45 -4.51 11.96
N LYS A 132 -28.39 -4.27 10.66
CA LYS A 132 -29.42 -4.71 9.69
C LYS A 132 -28.92 -5.68 8.62
N GLY A 133 -27.61 -5.94 8.60
CA GLY A 133 -27.00 -6.80 7.59
C GLY A 133 -27.40 -8.26 7.74
N THR A 134 -27.30 -8.97 6.61
CA THR A 134 -27.67 -10.38 6.49
C THR A 134 -26.45 -11.26 6.31
N CYS A 135 -26.58 -12.55 6.60
CA CYS A 135 -25.57 -13.55 6.28
C CYS A 135 -26.02 -14.32 5.03
N GLN A 136 -25.32 -14.16 3.91
CA GLN A 136 -25.63 -14.87 2.66
C GLN A 136 -25.22 -16.34 2.79
N ALA A 137 -26.20 -17.24 2.95
CA ALA A 137 -25.99 -18.66 3.20
C ALA A 137 -25.79 -19.47 1.91
N PHE A 138 -24.56 -19.95 1.71
CA PHE A 138 -24.28 -21.22 1.01
C PHE A 138 -23.27 -21.97 1.89
N ASP A 139 -23.75 -22.95 2.66
CA ASP A 139 -22.94 -23.72 3.64
C ASP A 139 -22.07 -22.86 4.61
N PHE A 140 -22.49 -21.61 4.79
CA PHE A 140 -21.95 -20.64 5.73
C PHE A 140 -22.75 -20.75 7.02
N ASN A 141 -22.39 -21.67 7.90
CA ASN A 141 -22.63 -21.42 9.31
C ASN A 141 -21.53 -20.47 9.77
N CYS A 142 -21.89 -19.43 10.53
CA CYS A 142 -20.94 -18.62 11.30
C CYS A 142 -20.08 -19.45 12.29
N ASN A 143 -20.24 -20.77 12.35
CA ASN A 143 -19.22 -21.75 12.72
C ASN A 143 -19.57 -23.12 12.12
N ASN A 144 -18.61 -23.74 11.42
CA ASN A 144 -18.60 -25.07 10.77
C ASN A 144 -18.91 -25.11 9.27
N TYR A 145 -17.85 -25.22 8.47
CA TYR A 145 -17.88 -26.00 7.23
C TYR A 145 -16.71 -27.00 7.16
N ARG A 146 -17.00 -28.22 6.69
CA ARG A 146 -16.04 -29.28 6.36
C ARG A 146 -16.22 -29.62 4.88
N GLY A 147 -15.13 -29.51 4.10
CA GLY A 147 -14.89 -30.40 2.95
C GLY A 147 -15.11 -29.83 1.55
N GLU A 148 -14.04 -29.94 0.75
CA GLU A 148 -13.99 -30.19 -0.70
C GLU A 148 -14.30 -29.05 -1.69
N ASP A 149 -13.24 -28.39 -2.17
CA ASP A 149 -12.65 -28.59 -3.52
C ASP A 149 -11.63 -27.45 -3.77
N PHE A 150 -10.32 -27.74 -3.65
CA PHE A 150 -9.22 -26.77 -3.72
C PHE A 150 -8.99 -26.16 -5.12
N THR A 151 -9.81 -26.52 -6.10
CA THR A 151 -9.59 -26.18 -7.51
C THR A 151 -10.33 -24.92 -7.99
N LYS A 152 -11.32 -24.42 -7.24
CA LYS A 152 -12.05 -23.19 -7.59
C LYS A 152 -11.41 -21.97 -6.92
N LYS A 153 -10.55 -21.24 -7.64
CA LYS A 153 -9.94 -19.97 -7.18
C LYS A 153 -10.98 -18.94 -6.72
N ASN A 154 -12.16 -18.95 -7.36
CA ASN A 154 -13.31 -18.13 -6.99
C ASN A 154 -14.41 -19.01 -6.37
N ILE A 155 -14.58 -18.90 -5.05
CA ILE A 155 -15.71 -19.48 -4.33
C ILE A 155 -16.78 -18.41 -4.26
N ALA A 156 -17.93 -18.63 -4.90
CA ALA A 156 -19.09 -17.73 -4.91
C ALA A 156 -19.78 -17.69 -3.52
N SER A 157 -19.06 -17.14 -2.55
CA SER A 157 -19.45 -16.95 -1.16
C SER A 157 -18.55 -15.87 -0.53
N PRO A 158 -18.90 -15.34 0.66
CA PRO A 158 -18.03 -14.44 1.42
C PRO A 158 -16.73 -15.07 1.93
N ARG A 159 -16.48 -16.36 1.66
CA ARG A 159 -15.28 -17.08 2.11
C ARG A 159 -14.03 -16.55 1.42
N ASP A 160 -12.99 -16.34 2.22
CA ASP A 160 -11.69 -15.90 1.76
C ASP A 160 -10.88 -17.07 1.20
N SER A 161 -10.70 -17.09 -0.12
CA SER A 161 -9.80 -18.01 -0.84
C SER A 161 -8.41 -17.41 -1.10
N ASN A 162 -8.18 -16.15 -0.72
CA ASN A 162 -6.93 -15.43 -0.94
C ASN A 162 -6.06 -15.33 0.33
N GLY A 163 -6.68 -15.09 1.48
CA GLY A 163 -6.04 -14.87 2.77
C GLY A 163 -5.96 -13.39 3.18
N HIS A 164 -5.90 -12.46 2.22
CA HIS A 164 -5.74 -11.03 2.50
C HIS A 164 -6.86 -10.46 3.37
N GLY A 165 -8.13 -10.80 3.08
CA GLY A 165 -9.27 -10.29 3.86
C GLY A 165 -9.32 -10.83 5.30
N THR A 166 -8.98 -12.09 5.49
CA THR A 166 -8.79 -12.71 6.82
C THR A 166 -7.68 -12.01 7.60
N HIS A 167 -6.57 -11.69 6.94
CA HIS A 167 -5.43 -11.01 7.54
C HIS A 167 -5.82 -9.60 8.00
N THR A 168 -6.42 -8.80 7.11
CA THR A 168 -6.82 -7.42 7.42
C THR A 168 -7.93 -7.36 8.48
N ALA A 169 -8.94 -8.21 8.41
CA ALA A 169 -10.03 -8.28 9.39
C ALA A 169 -9.51 -8.60 10.81
N SER A 170 -8.60 -9.58 10.92
CA SER A 170 -8.04 -9.96 12.22
C SER A 170 -7.11 -8.91 12.84
N ILE A 171 -6.45 -8.08 12.02
CA ILE A 171 -5.73 -6.90 12.52
C ILE A 171 -6.70 -5.85 13.07
N ALA A 172 -7.85 -5.64 12.42
CA ALA A 172 -8.81 -4.61 12.88
C ALA A 172 -9.50 -5.01 14.19
N ALA A 173 -10.07 -6.22 14.24
CA ALA A 173 -10.93 -6.66 15.34
C ALA A 173 -10.81 -8.16 15.66
N GLY A 174 -9.67 -8.79 15.39
CA GLY A 174 -9.44 -10.17 15.79
C GLY A 174 -9.38 -10.35 17.31
N ASN A 175 -10.01 -11.42 17.81
CA ASN A 175 -9.88 -11.84 19.20
C ASN A 175 -8.43 -12.20 19.55
N PRO A 176 -8.03 -12.08 20.83
CA PRO A 176 -6.75 -12.55 21.30
C PRO A 176 -6.57 -14.06 21.09
N VAL A 177 -5.55 -14.45 20.33
CA VAL A 177 -5.15 -15.84 20.09
C VAL A 177 -3.72 -16.05 20.58
N SER A 178 -3.57 -16.80 21.67
CA SER A 178 -2.27 -17.14 22.26
C SER A 178 -1.48 -18.12 21.38
N MET A 179 -0.15 -18.06 21.45
CA MET A 179 0.79 -18.93 20.71
C MET A 179 0.70 -18.81 19.17
N ALA A 180 0.09 -17.73 18.67
CA ALA A 180 0.08 -17.39 17.25
C ALA A 180 1.51 -17.23 16.73
N ASN A 181 1.87 -17.93 15.65
CA ASN A 181 3.18 -17.88 15.04
C ASN A 181 3.10 -18.35 13.58
N MET A 182 4.06 -17.91 12.76
CA MET A 182 4.28 -18.45 11.42
C MET A 182 5.56 -19.28 11.44
N LEU A 183 5.45 -20.61 11.64
CA LEU A 183 6.61 -21.54 11.66
C LEU A 183 7.67 -21.16 12.72
N GLY A 184 7.21 -20.69 13.86
CA GLY A 184 8.02 -20.18 14.96
C GLY A 184 8.40 -18.69 14.83
N PHE A 185 8.11 -18.04 13.71
CA PHE A 185 8.31 -16.61 13.55
C PHE A 185 7.18 -15.80 14.17
N GLY A 186 7.53 -14.67 14.78
CA GLY A 186 6.60 -13.70 15.34
C GLY A 186 5.73 -14.26 16.47
N GLY A 187 6.21 -15.29 17.17
CA GLY A 187 5.46 -16.07 18.15
C GLY A 187 4.90 -15.26 19.31
N GLY A 188 3.59 -15.35 19.56
CA GLY A 188 2.93 -14.42 20.47
C GLY A 188 1.43 -14.56 20.67
N THR A 189 0.78 -13.48 21.13
CA THR A 189 -0.68 -13.39 21.30
C THR A 189 -1.28 -12.44 20.26
N ALA A 190 -1.66 -12.96 19.10
CA ALA A 190 -2.28 -12.20 18.01
C ALA A 190 -3.57 -11.56 18.49
N ARG A 191 -3.79 -10.26 18.22
CA ARG A 191 -5.07 -9.60 18.45
C ARG A 191 -5.27 -8.44 17.50
N GLY A 192 -6.53 -8.05 17.31
CA GLY A 192 -6.90 -6.83 16.62
C GLY A 192 -6.93 -5.61 17.54
N GLY A 193 -7.06 -4.43 16.93
CA GLY A 193 -7.13 -3.15 17.64
C GLY A 193 -8.36 -3.04 18.52
N ALA A 194 -9.55 -3.26 17.96
CA ALA A 194 -10.82 -3.29 18.67
C ALA A 194 -11.28 -4.74 18.88
N SER A 195 -10.63 -5.47 19.79
CA SER A 195 -10.77 -6.93 19.87
C SER A 195 -12.16 -7.41 20.27
N SER A 196 -13.03 -6.56 20.82
CA SER A 196 -14.42 -6.93 21.15
C SER A 196 -15.43 -6.49 20.08
N ALA A 197 -15.00 -5.69 19.09
CA ALA A 197 -15.87 -5.15 18.06
C ALA A 197 -16.37 -6.25 17.12
N ARG A 198 -17.53 -6.03 16.51
CA ARG A 198 -18.09 -6.91 15.48
C ARG A 198 -17.41 -6.65 14.14
N ILE A 199 -17.35 -7.69 13.30
CA ILE A 199 -16.84 -7.60 11.93
C ILE A 199 -18.01 -7.87 10.97
N ALA A 200 -18.18 -6.99 9.99
CA ALA A 200 -19.06 -7.21 8.85
C ALA A 200 -18.19 -7.31 7.59
N VAL A 201 -18.40 -8.34 6.77
CA VAL A 201 -17.48 -8.66 5.66
C VAL A 201 -18.20 -8.49 4.33
N TYR A 202 -17.60 -7.68 3.47
CA TYR A 202 -18.09 -7.42 2.12
C TYR A 202 -17.00 -7.84 1.13
N LYS A 203 -17.20 -8.99 0.48
CA LYS A 203 -16.24 -9.52 -0.48
C LYS A 203 -16.46 -8.88 -1.84
N VAL A 204 -15.48 -8.11 -2.28
CA VAL A 204 -15.50 -7.41 -3.59
C VAL A 204 -14.32 -7.79 -4.48
N CYS A 205 -13.38 -8.56 -3.93
CA CYS A 205 -12.18 -9.00 -4.62
C CYS A 205 -12.21 -10.49 -4.92
N TRP A 206 -11.82 -10.80 -6.15
CA TRP A 206 -11.78 -12.13 -6.75
C TRP A 206 -10.39 -12.36 -7.35
N SER A 207 -10.16 -13.53 -7.94
CA SER A 207 -8.85 -13.88 -8.50
C SER A 207 -8.36 -12.98 -9.64
N ASP A 208 -9.28 -12.27 -10.29
CA ASP A 208 -9.07 -11.36 -11.42
C ASP A 208 -9.04 -9.87 -11.02
N GLY A 209 -9.34 -9.54 -9.76
CA GLY A 209 -9.27 -8.18 -9.23
C GLY A 209 -10.46 -7.81 -8.37
N CYS A 210 -10.61 -6.52 -8.12
CA CYS A 210 -11.73 -5.95 -7.39
C CYS A 210 -12.39 -4.91 -8.28
N ASP A 211 -13.65 -5.15 -8.66
CA ASP A 211 -14.35 -4.28 -9.61
C ASP A 211 -15.00 -3.09 -8.91
N ASP A 212 -14.96 -1.92 -9.57
CA ASP A 212 -15.55 -0.68 -9.06
C ASP A 212 -17.06 -0.83 -8.76
N MET A 213 -17.78 -1.66 -9.52
CA MET A 213 -19.21 -1.93 -9.28
C MET A 213 -19.46 -2.68 -7.98
N ASP A 214 -18.64 -3.70 -7.69
CA ASP A 214 -18.75 -4.50 -6.46
C ASP A 214 -18.34 -3.65 -5.25
N ILE A 215 -17.32 -2.79 -5.41
CA ILE A 215 -16.92 -1.84 -4.38
C ILE A 215 -18.07 -0.88 -4.03
N LEU A 216 -18.73 -0.29 -5.03
CA LEU A 216 -19.86 0.60 -4.78
C LEU A 216 -21.04 -0.12 -4.11
N ALA A 217 -21.37 -1.33 -4.57
CA ALA A 217 -22.43 -2.14 -3.95
C ALA A 217 -22.09 -2.45 -2.47
N ALA A 218 -20.84 -2.80 -2.17
CA ALA A 218 -20.40 -3.04 -0.80
C ALA A 218 -20.47 -1.79 0.08
N PHE A 219 -20.15 -0.61 -0.45
CA PHE A 219 -20.33 0.64 0.29
C PHE A 219 -21.81 0.91 0.58
N ASP A 220 -22.69 0.73 -0.41
CA ASP A 220 -24.13 0.93 -0.28
C ASP A 220 -24.71 0.01 0.81
N ASP A 221 -24.43 -1.29 0.72
CA ASP A 221 -24.85 -2.29 1.72
C ASP A 221 -24.26 -1.99 3.10
N ALA A 222 -22.96 -1.68 3.21
CA ALA A 222 -22.33 -1.39 4.49
C ALA A 222 -22.94 -0.17 5.20
N ILE A 223 -23.26 0.89 4.44
CA ILE A 223 -23.93 2.07 4.96
C ILE A 223 -25.34 1.72 5.44
N ALA A 224 -26.12 0.98 4.63
CA ALA A 224 -27.48 0.58 4.96
C ALA A 224 -27.56 -0.37 6.16
N ASP A 225 -26.57 -1.26 6.30
CA ASP A 225 -26.46 -2.25 7.37
C ASP A 225 -26.12 -1.64 8.73
N GLY A 226 -25.59 -0.41 8.73
CA GLY A 226 -25.27 0.36 9.93
C GLY A 226 -23.89 0.06 10.51
N VAL A 227 -22.88 -0.14 9.66
CA VAL A 227 -21.47 -0.23 10.12
C VAL A 227 -21.01 1.09 10.73
N ASP A 228 -20.07 1.05 11.67
CA ASP A 228 -19.54 2.26 12.33
C ASP A 228 -18.29 2.82 11.66
N ILE A 229 -17.44 1.94 11.13
CA ILE A 229 -16.15 2.21 10.48
C ILE A 229 -16.01 1.26 9.29
N ILE A 230 -15.48 1.75 8.17
CA ILE A 230 -15.13 0.93 7.00
C ILE A 230 -13.61 0.85 6.89
N SER A 231 -13.10 -0.39 6.86
CA SER A 231 -11.70 -0.71 6.58
C SER A 231 -11.56 -1.13 5.12
N PHE A 232 -10.81 -0.34 4.34
CA PHE A 232 -10.65 -0.53 2.90
C PHE A 232 -9.17 -0.69 2.53
N SER A 233 -8.69 -1.93 2.46
CA SER A 233 -7.28 -2.24 2.19
C SER A 233 -7.00 -2.49 0.70
N LEU A 234 -7.71 -1.79 -0.19
CA LEU A 234 -7.54 -1.88 -1.65
C LEU A 234 -6.98 -0.57 -2.21
N GLY A 235 -6.39 -0.63 -3.39
CA GLY A 235 -5.80 0.53 -4.06
C GLY A 235 -6.36 0.73 -5.47
N ARG A 236 -6.51 1.99 -5.88
CA ARG A 236 -6.89 2.37 -7.26
C ARG A 236 -5.70 2.57 -8.19
N LYS A 237 -5.90 2.45 -9.51
CA LYS A 237 -4.90 2.96 -10.48
C LYS A 237 -4.71 4.47 -10.30
N ILE A 238 -3.45 4.94 -10.38
CA ILE A 238 -3.08 6.36 -10.26
C ILE A 238 -3.37 7.07 -11.60
N THR A 239 -4.64 7.10 -12.01
CA THR A 239 -5.12 7.73 -13.24
C THR A 239 -6.31 8.65 -13.02
N ALA A 240 -6.83 8.72 -11.79
CA ALA A 240 -7.94 9.62 -11.45
C ALA A 240 -7.45 11.07 -11.35
N ASP A 241 -8.03 11.93 -12.17
CA ASP A 241 -7.79 13.38 -12.19
C ASP A 241 -8.76 14.14 -11.25
N THR A 242 -9.75 13.44 -10.68
CA THR A 242 -10.85 14.02 -9.89
C THR A 242 -11.30 13.09 -8.75
N HIS A 243 -11.91 13.64 -7.70
CA HIS A 243 -12.44 12.87 -6.55
C HIS A 243 -13.69 12.03 -6.85
N PHE A 244 -14.33 12.19 -8.01
CA PHE A 244 -15.54 11.42 -8.38
C PHE A 244 -15.33 10.59 -9.64
N SER A 245 -14.09 10.11 -9.82
CA SER A 245 -13.72 9.22 -10.93
C SER A 245 -13.25 7.84 -10.47
N ASP A 246 -13.46 7.50 -9.20
CA ASP A 246 -13.18 6.19 -8.63
C ASP A 246 -14.26 5.80 -7.60
N ALA A 247 -14.52 4.50 -7.49
CA ALA A 247 -15.57 3.95 -6.63
C ALA A 247 -15.33 4.22 -5.14
N LEU A 248 -14.07 4.15 -4.68
CA LEU A 248 -13.73 4.40 -3.28
C LEU A 248 -14.10 5.81 -2.86
N SER A 249 -13.73 6.82 -3.65
CA SER A 249 -13.95 8.21 -3.25
C SER A 249 -15.44 8.53 -3.21
N ILE A 250 -16.24 7.97 -4.13
CA ILE A 250 -17.70 8.09 -4.14
C ILE A 250 -18.29 7.38 -2.91
N GLY A 251 -18.02 6.08 -2.73
CA GLY A 251 -18.55 5.31 -1.60
C GLY A 251 -18.17 5.89 -0.23
N ALA A 252 -16.91 6.32 -0.07
CA ALA A 252 -16.43 6.97 1.14
C ALA A 252 -17.09 8.34 1.40
N PHE A 253 -17.53 9.06 0.36
CA PHE A 253 -18.25 10.32 0.53
C PHE A 253 -19.63 10.07 1.14
N HIS A 254 -20.37 9.08 0.61
CA HIS A 254 -21.67 8.69 1.14
C HIS A 254 -21.56 8.06 2.54
N ALA A 255 -20.49 7.30 2.81
CA ALA A 255 -20.19 6.81 4.15
C ALA A 255 -19.98 7.97 5.14
N MET A 256 -19.17 8.96 4.76
CA MET A 256 -18.93 10.16 5.58
C MET A 256 -20.23 10.94 5.84
N LYS A 257 -21.08 11.12 4.82
CA LYS A 257 -22.40 11.76 4.94
C LYS A 257 -23.27 11.06 6.00
N ASN A 258 -23.15 9.73 6.11
CA ASN A 258 -23.87 8.91 7.10
C ASN A 258 -23.11 8.71 8.42
N GLY A 259 -22.05 9.49 8.70
CA GLY A 259 -21.32 9.41 9.97
C GLY A 259 -20.39 8.20 10.09
N ILE A 260 -20.04 7.58 8.97
CA ILE A 260 -19.18 6.39 8.89
C ILE A 260 -17.81 6.79 8.36
N LEU A 261 -16.76 6.51 9.15
CA LEU A 261 -15.40 6.80 8.74
C LEU A 261 -14.86 5.69 7.83
N THR A 262 -14.31 6.07 6.68
CA THR A 262 -13.56 5.15 5.81
C THR A 262 -12.06 5.33 6.05
N VAL A 263 -11.39 4.23 6.39
CA VAL A 263 -9.93 4.14 6.51
C VAL A 263 -9.41 3.35 5.32
N CYS A 264 -8.41 3.88 4.63
CA CYS A 264 -7.88 3.28 3.42
C CYS A 264 -6.35 3.23 3.36
N ALA A 265 -5.83 2.20 2.70
CA ALA A 265 -4.40 2.04 2.47
C ALA A 265 -3.85 3.16 1.57
N ALA A 266 -2.66 3.71 1.86
CA ALA A 266 -2.04 4.73 1.00
C ALA A 266 -1.53 4.17 -0.34
N GLY A 267 -1.36 2.85 -0.47
CA GLY A 267 -0.86 2.18 -1.66
C GLY A 267 0.58 1.68 -1.51
N ASN A 268 0.99 0.74 -2.37
CA ASN A 268 2.29 0.05 -2.29
C ASN A 268 3.22 0.37 -3.48
N SER A 269 3.03 1.55 -4.10
CA SER A 269 3.72 2.00 -5.32
C SER A 269 4.83 3.04 -5.07
N GLY A 270 5.26 3.21 -3.83
CA GLY A 270 6.39 4.06 -3.46
C GLY A 270 7.74 3.54 -3.98
N PRO A 271 8.85 4.26 -3.74
CA PRO A 271 8.96 5.48 -2.92
C PRO A 271 8.84 6.78 -3.73
N ASN A 272 8.48 6.69 -5.02
CA ASN A 272 8.38 7.88 -5.87
C ASN A 272 7.30 8.83 -5.32
N HIS A 273 7.54 10.14 -5.39
CA HIS A 273 6.54 11.15 -5.04
C HIS A 273 5.26 11.00 -5.88
N ALA A 274 4.14 11.44 -5.33
CA ALA A 274 2.80 11.32 -5.92
C ALA A 274 2.41 9.88 -6.28
N SER A 275 2.86 8.91 -5.49
CA SER A 275 2.49 7.48 -5.59
C SER A 275 1.37 7.08 -4.64
N VAL A 276 0.90 7.97 -3.77
CA VAL A 276 -0.27 7.75 -2.92
C VAL A 276 -1.53 7.56 -3.79
N MET A 277 -2.28 6.50 -3.51
CA MET A 277 -3.43 6.08 -4.32
C MET A 277 -4.73 6.68 -3.76
N ASN A 278 -5.10 6.36 -2.53
CA ASN A 278 -6.36 6.83 -1.97
C ASN A 278 -6.16 8.22 -1.36
N VAL A 279 -6.81 9.26 -1.91
CA VAL A 279 -6.49 10.67 -1.60
C VAL A 279 -7.70 11.55 -1.27
N ALA A 280 -8.90 10.96 -1.21
CA ALA A 280 -10.12 11.68 -0.86
C ALA A 280 -9.99 12.34 0.53
N PRO A 281 -10.33 13.63 0.70
CA PRO A 281 -10.21 14.31 1.99
C PRO A 281 -11.13 13.73 3.07
N TRP A 282 -12.30 13.20 2.70
CA TRP A 282 -13.26 12.60 3.63
C TRP A 282 -12.90 11.18 4.10
N ALA A 283 -11.81 10.60 3.62
CA ALA A 283 -11.25 9.32 4.08
C ALA A 283 -9.86 9.50 4.71
N ILE A 284 -9.43 8.53 5.52
CA ILE A 284 -8.08 8.49 6.10
C ILE A 284 -7.17 7.62 5.25
N SER A 285 -6.09 8.18 4.72
CA SER A 285 -5.08 7.46 3.93
C SER A 285 -3.88 7.09 4.81
N VAL A 286 -3.62 5.79 4.94
CA VAL A 286 -2.67 5.26 5.93
C VAL A 286 -1.39 4.74 5.26
N ALA A 287 -0.24 5.33 5.62
CA ALA A 287 1.07 4.80 5.29
C ALA A 287 1.49 3.65 6.21
N ALA A 288 2.41 2.82 5.73
CA ALA A 288 2.98 1.73 6.50
C ALA A 288 4.25 2.18 7.24
N SER A 289 4.53 1.60 8.40
CA SER A 289 5.82 1.69 9.08
C SER A 289 6.36 0.33 9.49
N THR A 290 7.68 0.27 9.71
CA THR A 290 8.37 -0.86 10.31
C THR A 290 8.12 -0.98 11.80
N LEU A 291 8.33 -2.19 12.31
CA LEU A 291 8.41 -2.50 13.73
C LEU A 291 9.88 -2.52 14.17
N ASP A 292 10.12 -2.48 15.48
CA ASP A 292 11.44 -2.80 16.05
C ASP A 292 11.73 -4.30 16.03
N ARG A 293 10.94 -5.14 15.34
CA ARG A 293 11.29 -6.52 14.98
C ARG A 293 11.69 -6.55 13.51
N LYS A 294 12.86 -7.11 13.24
CA LYS A 294 13.43 -7.28 11.90
C LYS A 294 13.78 -8.74 11.67
N PHE A 295 13.37 -9.28 10.53
CA PHE A 295 13.73 -10.62 10.10
C PHE A 295 15.00 -10.57 9.26
N VAL A 296 15.99 -11.36 9.64
CA VAL A 296 17.31 -11.38 9.00
C VAL A 296 17.68 -12.80 8.59
N THR A 297 18.03 -12.96 7.32
CA THR A 297 18.45 -14.22 6.71
C THR A 297 19.91 -14.11 6.32
N GLN A 298 20.74 -15.01 6.86
CA GLN A 298 22.17 -15.03 6.56
C GLN A 298 22.46 -15.93 5.35
N VAL A 299 23.41 -15.48 4.52
CA VAL A 299 23.96 -16.24 3.40
C VAL A 299 25.44 -16.40 3.62
N LYS A 300 25.95 -17.64 3.62
CA LYS A 300 27.38 -17.93 3.66
C LYS A 300 27.84 -18.51 2.34
N LEU A 301 28.88 -17.92 1.77
CA LEU A 301 29.53 -18.44 0.57
C LEU A 301 30.59 -19.49 0.93
N GLY A 302 30.97 -20.33 -0.04
CA GLY A 302 32.04 -21.33 0.11
C GLY A 302 33.42 -20.74 0.40
N ASN A 303 33.62 -19.42 0.26
CA ASN A 303 34.83 -18.72 0.69
C ASN A 303 34.74 -18.15 2.12
N ASN A 304 33.78 -18.62 2.93
CA ASN A 304 33.51 -18.20 4.31
C ASN A 304 33.10 -16.73 4.49
N LYS A 305 32.73 -16.01 3.42
CA LYS A 305 32.11 -14.69 3.55
C LYS A 305 30.64 -14.82 3.86
N PHE A 306 30.18 -13.97 4.78
CA PHE A 306 28.78 -13.85 5.17
C PHE A 306 28.16 -12.60 4.57
N PHE A 307 26.90 -12.71 4.21
CA PHE A 307 26.05 -11.62 3.74
C PHE A 307 24.73 -11.65 4.50
N GLU A 308 24.23 -10.46 4.80
CA GLU A 308 22.95 -10.28 5.46
C GLU A 308 21.91 -9.92 4.41
N GLY A 309 20.75 -10.57 4.47
CA GLY A 309 19.58 -10.20 3.70
C GLY A 309 18.29 -10.42 4.48
N THR A 310 17.17 -10.37 3.77
CA THR A 310 15.84 -10.32 4.36
C THR A 310 14.93 -11.35 3.69
N SER A 311 14.30 -12.21 4.48
CA SER A 311 13.24 -13.14 4.06
C SER A 311 12.62 -13.81 5.30
N LEU A 312 11.50 -14.50 5.13
CA LEU A 312 10.91 -15.42 6.09
C LEU A 312 11.33 -16.86 5.72
N ASN A 313 12.64 -17.11 5.75
CA ASN A 313 13.20 -18.42 5.41
C ASN A 313 13.11 -19.38 6.60
N ASN A 314 12.11 -20.26 6.58
CA ASN A 314 11.97 -21.35 7.54
C ASN A 314 12.74 -22.62 7.14
N PHE A 315 13.26 -22.68 5.91
CA PHE A 315 14.04 -23.82 5.45
C PHE A 315 15.45 -23.78 6.05
N ASP A 316 15.89 -24.89 6.62
CA ASP A 316 17.23 -25.02 7.16
C ASP A 316 18.07 -25.95 6.29
N LEU A 317 18.99 -25.36 5.53
CA LEU A 317 20.01 -26.09 4.76
C LEU A 317 21.10 -26.68 5.67
N LYS A 318 21.02 -26.52 7.00
CA LYS A 318 21.94 -27.07 8.02
C LYS A 318 23.41 -26.73 7.77
N GLY A 319 23.66 -25.61 7.09
CA GLY A 319 25.00 -25.18 6.68
C GLY A 319 25.61 -25.99 5.52
N GLU A 320 24.85 -26.90 4.90
CA GLU A 320 25.27 -27.63 3.70
C GLU A 320 25.45 -26.64 2.53
N LEU A 321 26.56 -26.78 1.81
CA LEU A 321 26.92 -25.91 0.71
C LEU A 321 26.38 -26.47 -0.62
N TYR A 322 25.52 -25.69 -1.28
CA TYR A 322 24.97 -26.01 -2.59
C TYR A 322 25.72 -25.26 -3.68
N PRO A 323 25.84 -25.82 -4.91
CA PRO A 323 26.39 -25.07 -6.04
C PRO A 323 25.59 -23.79 -6.28
N LEU A 324 26.30 -22.70 -6.58
CA LEU A 324 25.74 -21.37 -6.81
C LEU A 324 25.85 -21.03 -8.30
N ILE A 325 24.80 -20.50 -8.91
CA ILE A 325 24.81 -20.08 -10.31
C ILE A 325 24.20 -18.69 -10.48
N TYR A 326 24.76 -17.90 -11.38
CA TYR A 326 24.16 -16.61 -11.77
C TYR A 326 23.15 -16.85 -12.89
N SER A 327 21.94 -16.34 -12.75
CA SER A 327 20.83 -16.58 -13.69
C SER A 327 21.16 -16.22 -15.14
N ARG A 328 21.95 -15.16 -15.37
CA ARG A 328 22.45 -14.74 -16.70
C ARG A 328 23.24 -15.83 -17.43
N ASP A 329 23.85 -16.76 -16.69
CA ASP A 329 24.68 -17.85 -17.22
C ASP A 329 23.87 -19.13 -17.49
N ALA A 330 22.57 -19.13 -17.17
CA ALA A 330 21.67 -20.26 -17.37
C ALA A 330 20.39 -19.90 -18.17
N PRO A 331 20.49 -19.17 -19.31
CA PRO A 331 19.31 -18.80 -20.07
C PRO A 331 18.67 -20.02 -20.74
N ASN A 332 17.34 -20.07 -20.71
CA ASN A 332 16.56 -21.02 -21.49
C ASN A 332 16.57 -20.61 -22.98
N LYS A 333 17.62 -21.04 -23.69
CA LYS A 333 17.79 -20.74 -25.12
C LYS A 333 16.72 -21.40 -25.99
N GLU A 334 16.17 -22.54 -25.58
CA GLU A 334 15.10 -23.24 -26.30
C GLU A 334 13.81 -22.39 -26.32
N ALA A 335 13.53 -21.67 -25.24
CA ALA A 335 12.41 -20.73 -25.14
C ALA A 335 12.73 -19.31 -25.65
N GLY A 336 13.88 -19.11 -26.32
CA GLY A 336 14.26 -17.83 -26.92
C GLY A 336 14.81 -16.78 -25.93
N PHE A 337 15.15 -17.18 -24.70
CA PHE A 337 15.78 -16.29 -23.74
C PHE A 337 17.30 -16.24 -23.90
N ASP A 338 17.87 -15.10 -23.56
CA ASP A 338 19.30 -14.85 -23.51
C ASP A 338 19.74 -14.47 -22.09
N GLY A 339 21.03 -14.19 -21.91
CA GLY A 339 21.56 -13.80 -20.59
C GLY A 339 20.93 -12.51 -20.05
N ASP A 340 20.62 -11.54 -20.91
CA ASP A 340 20.15 -10.23 -20.49
C ASP A 340 18.70 -10.24 -20.02
N SER A 341 17.89 -11.14 -20.57
CA SER A 341 16.51 -11.40 -20.16
C SER A 341 16.42 -12.36 -18.96
N SER A 342 17.19 -13.46 -18.97
CA SER A 342 17.20 -14.46 -17.89
C SER A 342 17.78 -13.94 -16.58
N ARG A 343 18.59 -12.88 -16.59
CA ARG A 343 19.16 -12.32 -15.35
C ARG A 343 18.09 -11.97 -14.32
N ASN A 344 16.89 -11.54 -14.76
CA ASN A 344 15.78 -11.19 -13.86
C ASN A 344 14.90 -12.39 -13.47
N CYS A 345 15.23 -13.60 -13.93
CA CYS A 345 14.46 -14.82 -13.69
C CYS A 345 12.95 -14.71 -14.00
N PRO A 346 12.52 -14.09 -15.12
CA PRO A 346 11.12 -14.17 -15.52
C PRO A 346 10.71 -15.62 -15.77
N ILE A 347 9.41 -15.88 -15.71
CA ILE A 347 8.85 -17.23 -15.93
C ILE A 347 9.36 -17.77 -17.28
N ASN A 348 9.76 -19.04 -17.29
CA ASN A 348 10.33 -19.81 -18.41
C ASN A 348 11.75 -19.42 -18.87
N SER A 349 12.41 -18.48 -18.20
CA SER A 349 13.70 -17.94 -18.66
C SER A 349 14.94 -18.73 -18.25
N LEU A 350 14.83 -19.67 -17.32
CA LEU A 350 15.97 -20.44 -16.82
C LEU A 350 15.99 -21.85 -17.42
N ASP A 351 17.18 -22.31 -17.83
CA ASP A 351 17.39 -23.70 -18.27
C ASP A 351 17.36 -24.64 -17.05
N GLU A 352 16.34 -25.51 -16.99
CA GLU A 352 16.14 -26.46 -15.90
C GLU A 352 17.38 -27.34 -15.67
N LYS A 353 18.05 -27.80 -16.73
CA LYS A 353 19.20 -28.70 -16.61
C LYS A 353 20.39 -28.01 -15.95
N LEU A 354 20.50 -26.69 -16.10
CA LEU A 354 21.59 -25.90 -15.53
C LEU A 354 21.31 -25.46 -14.09
N VAL A 355 20.05 -25.26 -13.71
CA VAL A 355 19.66 -24.66 -12.42
C VAL A 355 19.20 -25.67 -11.38
N LYS A 356 18.62 -26.82 -11.78
CA LYS A 356 18.08 -27.82 -10.87
C LYS A 356 19.10 -28.25 -9.80
N GLY A 357 18.70 -28.20 -8.53
CA GLY A 357 19.55 -28.55 -7.38
C GLY A 357 20.63 -27.51 -7.03
N LYS A 358 20.62 -26.31 -7.61
CA LYS A 358 21.55 -25.22 -7.31
C LYS A 358 20.86 -24.03 -6.66
N ILE A 359 21.62 -23.20 -5.96
CA ILE A 359 21.17 -21.86 -5.55
C ILE A 359 21.34 -20.92 -6.75
N VAL A 360 20.30 -20.20 -7.13
CA VAL A 360 20.34 -19.23 -8.22
C VAL A 360 20.37 -17.79 -7.70
N LEU A 361 21.23 -16.94 -8.25
CA LEU A 361 21.22 -15.49 -8.03
C LEU A 361 20.47 -14.81 -9.18
N CYS A 362 19.37 -14.11 -8.87
CA CYS A 362 18.54 -13.36 -9.80
C CYS A 362 18.70 -11.85 -9.58
N GLU A 363 18.85 -11.06 -10.65
CA GLU A 363 18.79 -9.60 -10.65
C GLU A 363 17.36 -9.12 -10.84
N GLY A 364 16.61 -8.84 -9.79
CA GLY A 364 15.22 -8.44 -9.96
C GLY A 364 14.48 -8.33 -8.64
N ASN A 365 13.22 -7.89 -8.71
CA ASN A 365 12.33 -7.90 -7.56
C ASN A 365 11.50 -9.19 -7.48
N GLU A 366 11.61 -10.04 -8.50
CA GLU A 366 10.84 -11.26 -8.71
C GLU A 366 11.78 -12.36 -9.21
N GLY A 367 11.35 -13.62 -9.18
CA GLY A 367 12.16 -14.76 -9.62
C GLY A 367 11.87 -16.06 -8.88
N ALA A 368 11.14 -16.00 -7.77
CA ALA A 368 10.78 -17.17 -6.98
C ALA A 368 9.94 -18.18 -7.75
N SER A 369 8.95 -17.73 -8.54
CA SER A 369 8.14 -18.61 -9.37
C SER A 369 8.99 -19.44 -10.34
N GLU A 370 9.94 -18.80 -11.02
CA GLU A 370 10.79 -19.49 -11.99
C GLU A 370 11.80 -20.42 -11.29
N ALA A 371 12.48 -19.94 -10.25
CA ALA A 371 13.44 -20.73 -9.48
C ALA A 371 12.77 -21.97 -8.87
N PHE A 372 11.55 -21.83 -8.35
CA PHE A 372 10.75 -22.94 -7.83
C PHE A 372 10.37 -23.93 -8.94
N ARG A 373 9.84 -23.43 -10.07
CA ARG A 373 9.42 -24.24 -11.21
C ARG A 373 10.54 -25.10 -11.77
N VAL A 374 11.75 -24.57 -11.89
CA VAL A 374 12.92 -25.29 -12.42
C VAL A 374 13.64 -26.16 -11.38
N GLY A 375 13.12 -26.25 -10.15
CA GLY A 375 13.67 -27.10 -9.10
C GLY A 375 15.01 -26.59 -8.54
N ALA A 376 15.19 -25.28 -8.41
CA ALA A 376 16.34 -24.70 -7.71
C ALA A 376 16.38 -25.15 -6.23
N ALA A 377 17.57 -25.37 -5.69
CA ALA A 377 17.77 -25.68 -4.27
C ALA A 377 17.66 -24.43 -3.37
N GLY A 378 17.82 -23.25 -3.94
CA GLY A 378 17.62 -21.99 -3.23
C GLY A 378 17.67 -20.78 -4.16
N LEU A 379 17.32 -19.61 -3.63
CA LEU A 379 17.21 -18.37 -4.40
C LEU A 379 17.83 -17.19 -3.65
N LEU A 380 18.72 -16.47 -4.33
CA LEU A 380 19.20 -15.16 -3.91
C LEU A 380 18.62 -14.11 -4.85
N ILE A 381 17.92 -13.12 -4.29
CA ILE A 381 17.28 -12.06 -5.06
C ILE A 381 18.05 -10.77 -4.83
N GLN A 382 18.50 -10.12 -5.89
CA GLN A 382 19.14 -8.81 -5.83
C GLN A 382 18.13 -7.71 -6.14
N GLY A 383 17.90 -6.79 -5.20
CA GLY A 383 17.21 -5.55 -5.52
C GLY A 383 17.21 -4.52 -4.39
N THR A 384 16.46 -3.45 -4.61
CA THR A 384 16.38 -2.29 -3.69
C THR A 384 14.98 -2.07 -3.13
N LYS A 385 13.98 -2.81 -3.60
CA LYS A 385 12.57 -2.56 -3.28
C LYS A 385 12.17 -3.12 -1.92
N TYR A 386 12.73 -4.25 -1.51
CA TYR A 386 12.25 -5.02 -0.34
C TYR A 386 13.31 -5.19 0.76
N ILE A 387 14.25 -4.25 0.89
CA ILE A 387 15.39 -4.37 1.82
C ILE A 387 14.91 -4.49 3.28
N ASN A 388 13.83 -3.77 3.65
CA ASN A 388 13.27 -3.75 4.99
C ASN A 388 11.99 -4.59 5.12
N VAL A 389 11.76 -5.56 4.22
CA VAL A 389 10.52 -6.34 4.16
C VAL A 389 10.84 -7.81 4.00
N ALA A 390 10.28 -8.65 4.85
CA ALA A 390 10.50 -10.10 4.81
C ALA A 390 9.35 -10.81 4.11
N TYR A 391 9.66 -11.44 2.97
CA TYR A 391 8.73 -12.29 2.24
C TYR A 391 8.99 -13.77 2.50
N SER A 392 7.91 -14.54 2.50
CA SER A 392 7.94 -16.00 2.45
C SER A 392 8.10 -16.47 1.00
N PHE A 393 8.90 -17.51 0.80
CA PHE A 393 9.16 -18.10 -0.51
C PHE A 393 8.95 -19.62 -0.46
N PRO A 394 8.63 -20.28 -1.59
CA PRO A 394 8.37 -21.73 -1.62
C PRO A 394 9.64 -22.60 -1.55
N LEU A 395 10.82 -21.98 -1.52
CA LEU A 395 12.12 -22.61 -1.40
C LEU A 395 13.06 -21.76 -0.51
N PRO A 396 14.21 -22.28 -0.06
CA PRO A 396 15.19 -21.48 0.68
C PRO A 396 15.57 -20.22 -0.09
N ALA A 397 15.31 -19.04 0.48
CA ALA A 397 15.49 -17.79 -0.25
C ALA A 397 15.95 -16.64 0.62
N CYS A 398 16.62 -15.67 0.01
CA CYS A 398 17.10 -14.45 0.68
C CYS A 398 17.10 -13.27 -0.29
N TYR A 399 16.48 -12.16 0.11
CA TYR A 399 16.59 -10.89 -0.61
C TYR A 399 17.83 -10.14 -0.13
N LEU A 400 18.67 -9.67 -1.05
CA LEU A 400 19.97 -9.09 -0.78
C LEU A 400 20.05 -7.67 -1.34
N HIS A 401 20.76 -6.81 -0.60
CA HIS A 401 21.10 -5.48 -1.06
C HIS A 401 22.01 -5.53 -2.29
N THR A 402 21.84 -4.60 -3.23
CA THR A 402 22.57 -4.55 -4.51
C THR A 402 24.09 -4.65 -4.34
N ASN A 403 24.64 -3.99 -3.32
CA ASN A 403 26.09 -4.01 -3.05
C ASN A 403 26.59 -5.41 -2.69
N ASP A 404 25.81 -6.17 -1.92
CA ASP A 404 26.18 -7.50 -1.47
C ASP A 404 25.98 -8.54 -2.56
N ALA A 405 24.85 -8.48 -3.27
CA ALA A 405 24.65 -9.30 -4.46
C ALA A 405 25.73 -9.07 -5.53
N THR A 406 26.22 -7.83 -5.69
CA THR A 406 27.36 -7.54 -6.59
C THR A 406 28.64 -8.24 -6.14
N LYS A 407 28.91 -8.30 -4.82
CA LYS A 407 30.07 -9.05 -4.28
C LYS A 407 29.90 -10.56 -4.49
N ILE A 408 28.69 -11.09 -4.31
CA ILE A 408 28.38 -12.52 -4.56
C ILE A 408 28.57 -12.85 -6.04
N ARG A 409 28.10 -12.00 -6.95
CA ARG A 409 28.29 -12.17 -8.40
C ARG A 409 29.77 -12.20 -8.80
N LYS A 410 30.57 -11.30 -8.22
CA LYS A 410 32.05 -11.33 -8.39
C LYS A 410 32.64 -12.64 -7.87
N TYR A 411 32.13 -13.17 -6.76
CA TYR A 411 32.56 -14.48 -6.25
C TYR A 411 32.21 -15.62 -7.21
N ILE A 412 30.99 -15.64 -7.77
CA ILE A 412 30.56 -16.65 -8.75
C ILE A 412 31.55 -16.73 -9.91
N HIS A 413 31.94 -15.59 -10.50
CA HIS A 413 32.90 -15.56 -11.61
C HIS A 413 34.37 -15.81 -11.20
N SER A 414 34.69 -15.78 -9.92
CA SER A 414 36.08 -15.98 -9.43
C SER A 414 36.45 -17.45 -9.16
N LYS A 415 35.48 -18.36 -9.21
CA LYS A 415 35.66 -19.79 -8.87
C LYS A 415 35.03 -20.66 -9.95
N ARG A 416 35.62 -21.83 -10.19
CA ARG A 416 35.04 -22.85 -11.10
C ARG A 416 33.79 -23.52 -10.51
N THR A 417 33.75 -23.67 -9.20
CA THR A 417 32.66 -24.33 -8.46
C THR A 417 32.25 -23.44 -7.27
N PRO A 418 31.60 -22.29 -7.52
CA PRO A 418 31.10 -21.44 -6.45
C PRO A 418 29.98 -22.16 -5.69
N THR A 419 29.95 -21.99 -4.37
CA THR A 419 28.93 -22.60 -3.50
C THR A 419 28.42 -21.60 -2.48
N ALA A 420 27.22 -21.83 -1.96
CA ALA A 420 26.63 -21.05 -0.89
C ALA A 420 25.67 -21.89 -0.04
N THR A 421 25.29 -21.36 1.11
CA THR A 421 24.20 -21.86 1.95
C THR A 421 23.36 -20.68 2.45
N ILE A 422 22.08 -20.92 2.64
CA ILE A 422 21.09 -19.95 3.12
C ILE A 422 20.60 -20.48 4.46
N PHE A 423 20.80 -19.70 5.52
CA PHE A 423 20.41 -20.08 6.87
C PHE A 423 18.93 -19.78 7.13
N LYS A 424 18.36 -20.47 8.12
CA LYS A 424 17.07 -20.10 8.69
C LYS A 424 17.12 -18.63 9.17
N THR A 425 16.02 -17.91 8.97
CA THR A 425 15.86 -16.52 9.42
C THR A 425 15.94 -16.41 10.93
N ASN A 426 16.55 -15.32 11.40
CA ASN A 426 16.58 -14.90 12.80
C ASN A 426 15.74 -13.64 13.00
N GLU A 427 15.15 -13.51 14.18
CA GLU A 427 14.47 -12.30 14.62
C GLU A 427 15.42 -11.41 15.43
N LEU A 428 15.65 -10.20 14.94
CA LEU A 428 16.50 -9.20 15.59
C LEU A 428 15.65 -7.98 16.01
N ARG A 429 16.20 -7.19 16.92
CA ARG A 429 15.64 -5.90 17.31
C ARG A 429 16.24 -4.78 16.47
N ASP A 430 15.40 -3.98 15.84
CA ASP A 430 15.82 -2.79 15.09
C ASP A 430 15.54 -1.52 15.91
N THR A 431 16.59 -0.81 16.29
CA THR A 431 16.48 0.42 17.09
C THR A 431 16.14 1.66 16.26
N LEU A 432 16.13 1.55 14.93
CA LEU A 432 15.82 2.67 14.02
C LEU A 432 14.32 2.78 13.73
N ALA A 433 13.53 1.75 14.04
CA ALA A 433 12.09 1.76 13.87
C ALA A 433 11.39 2.81 14.75
N PRO A 434 10.25 3.39 14.30
CA PRO A 434 9.59 3.12 13.02
C PRO A 434 10.18 3.90 11.84
N GLU A 435 10.34 3.22 10.72
CA GLU A 435 10.69 3.80 9.42
C GLU A 435 9.58 3.53 8.41
N VAL A 436 9.36 4.43 7.46
CA VAL A 436 8.39 4.23 6.40
C VAL A 436 9.05 3.40 5.28
N PRO A 437 8.55 2.20 4.94
CA PRO A 437 9.19 1.33 3.97
C PRO A 437 9.07 1.94 2.57
N SER A 438 10.03 1.59 1.71
CA SER A 438 10.13 2.03 0.30
C SER A 438 8.83 1.87 -0.48
N PHE A 439 8.10 0.76 -0.30
CA PHE A 439 6.88 0.49 -1.06
C PHE A 439 5.72 1.43 -0.68
N SER A 440 5.69 1.97 0.53
CA SER A 440 4.54 2.75 0.98
C SER A 440 4.37 3.98 0.09
N GLY A 441 3.12 4.27 -0.30
CA GLY A 441 2.80 5.40 -1.17
C GLY A 441 3.29 6.72 -0.57
N ARG A 442 3.71 7.63 -1.45
CA ARG A 442 4.16 8.98 -1.09
C ARG A 442 3.24 10.04 -1.64
N GLY A 443 3.03 11.09 -0.85
CA GLY A 443 2.53 12.36 -1.33
C GLY A 443 3.47 13.01 -2.36
N PRO A 444 3.08 14.16 -2.91
CA PRO A 444 1.86 14.90 -2.59
C PRO A 444 0.59 14.24 -3.14
N ASN A 445 -0.57 14.70 -2.67
CA ASN A 445 -1.88 14.32 -3.21
C ASN A 445 -1.99 14.74 -4.68
N ASN A 446 -2.15 13.79 -5.59
CA ASN A 446 -2.16 14.06 -7.03
C ASN A 446 -3.45 14.73 -7.55
N VAL A 447 -4.53 14.77 -6.75
CA VAL A 447 -5.81 15.40 -7.09
C VAL A 447 -5.94 16.78 -6.47
N THR A 448 -5.56 16.94 -5.19
CA THR A 448 -5.63 18.23 -4.48
C THR A 448 -4.39 18.46 -3.64
N LEU A 449 -3.46 19.25 -4.18
CA LEU A 449 -2.15 19.52 -3.57
C LEU A 449 -2.26 20.28 -2.23
N GLU A 450 -3.37 20.99 -2.02
CA GLU A 450 -3.70 21.70 -0.78
C GLU A 450 -4.04 20.76 0.40
N ILE A 451 -4.28 19.47 0.14
CA ILE A 451 -4.55 18.44 1.16
C ILE A 451 -3.37 17.48 1.23
N LEU A 452 -2.67 17.50 2.37
CA LEU A 452 -1.52 16.64 2.60
C LEU A 452 -1.94 15.16 2.68
N LYS A 453 -1.23 14.28 1.96
CA LYS A 453 -1.40 12.82 2.00
C LYS A 453 -0.03 12.14 2.00
N PRO A 454 0.13 10.95 2.61
CA PRO A 454 -0.85 10.25 3.46
C PRO A 454 -1.18 11.05 4.73
N ASP A 455 -2.25 10.70 5.43
CA ASP A 455 -2.69 11.45 6.62
C ASP A 455 -1.87 11.11 7.85
N LEU A 456 -1.54 9.83 8.02
CA LEU A 456 -0.82 9.27 9.16
C LEU A 456 -0.21 7.92 8.80
N THR A 457 0.52 7.34 9.74
CA THR A 457 1.23 6.06 9.59
C THR A 457 0.87 5.09 10.69
N ALA A 458 0.80 3.81 10.35
CA ALA A 458 0.63 2.71 11.30
C ALA A 458 1.49 1.50 10.90
N PRO A 459 1.71 0.52 11.79
CA PRO A 459 2.54 -0.62 11.49
C PRO A 459 1.99 -1.40 10.28
N GLY A 460 2.83 -1.62 9.27
CA GLY A 460 2.43 -2.28 8.04
C GLY A 460 3.52 -3.16 7.43
N VAL A 461 4.59 -3.45 8.19
CA VAL A 461 5.68 -4.30 7.76
C VAL A 461 5.82 -5.48 8.72
N ASP A 462 5.90 -6.66 8.14
CA ASP A 462 6.06 -7.95 8.77
C ASP A 462 5.03 -8.18 9.90
N ILE A 463 3.76 -7.90 9.58
CA ILE A 463 2.62 -8.02 10.48
C ILE A 463 2.10 -9.45 10.47
N ILE A 464 2.05 -10.06 11.65
CA ILE A 464 1.47 -11.39 11.85
C ILE A 464 -0.02 -11.25 12.14
N ALA A 465 -0.87 -11.96 11.38
CA ALA A 465 -2.31 -12.00 11.58
C ALA A 465 -2.90 -13.30 11.03
N SER A 466 -4.20 -13.50 11.23
CA SER A 466 -4.90 -14.72 10.77
C SER A 466 -4.80 -14.89 9.26
N TRP A 467 -4.81 -16.13 8.80
CA TRP A 467 -4.68 -16.47 7.40
C TRP A 467 -5.66 -17.57 6.98
N SER A 468 -6.11 -17.53 5.73
CA SER A 468 -6.99 -18.57 5.19
C SER A 468 -6.19 -19.84 4.95
N LEU A 469 -6.69 -20.97 5.45
CA LEU A 469 -6.10 -22.29 5.22
C LEU A 469 -6.23 -22.76 3.76
N LEU A 470 -6.96 -22.03 2.92
CA LEU A 470 -7.01 -22.26 1.47
C LEU A 470 -5.86 -21.61 0.71
N SER A 471 -5.14 -20.67 1.34
CA SER A 471 -4.09 -19.90 0.69
C SER A 471 -2.70 -20.30 1.20
N PRO A 472 -1.72 -20.56 0.33
CA PRO A 472 -0.37 -20.87 0.76
C PRO A 472 0.31 -19.65 1.38
N ILE A 473 1.14 -19.88 2.39
CA ILE A 473 1.81 -18.80 3.15
C ILE A 473 2.82 -17.98 2.33
N SER A 474 3.24 -18.48 1.17
CA SER A 474 4.11 -17.75 0.25
C SER A 474 3.36 -17.10 -0.92
N GLU A 475 2.06 -17.38 -1.06
CA GLU A 475 1.21 -16.93 -2.17
C GLU A 475 1.68 -17.42 -3.57
N TYR A 476 2.70 -18.27 -3.65
CA TYR A 476 3.19 -18.85 -4.90
C TYR A 476 2.42 -20.11 -5.27
N PHE A 477 2.05 -20.21 -6.55
CA PHE A 477 1.43 -21.39 -7.10
C PHE A 477 2.32 -22.63 -6.96
N GLY A 478 1.76 -23.72 -6.42
CA GLY A 478 2.46 -24.98 -6.19
C GLY A 478 3.10 -25.11 -4.80
N ASP A 479 3.12 -24.05 -3.99
CA ASP A 479 3.40 -24.19 -2.55
C ASP A 479 2.16 -24.74 -1.85
N ASN A 480 2.34 -25.79 -1.04
CA ASN A 480 1.25 -26.45 -0.32
C ASN A 480 1.28 -26.16 1.19
N ARG A 481 2.18 -25.27 1.65
CA ARG A 481 2.25 -24.90 3.07
C ARG A 481 1.14 -23.92 3.40
N THR A 482 0.16 -24.36 4.18
CA THR A 482 -0.92 -23.54 4.71
C THR A 482 -0.83 -23.48 6.23
N LEU A 483 -1.12 -22.32 6.82
CA LEU A 483 -1.05 -22.06 8.26
C LEU A 483 -2.17 -21.12 8.67
N GLU A 484 -2.58 -21.19 9.94
CA GLU A 484 -3.61 -20.30 10.51
C GLU A 484 -3.15 -18.84 10.64
N PHE A 485 -1.83 -18.60 10.63
CA PHE A 485 -1.23 -17.28 10.71
C PHE A 485 -0.18 -17.09 9.62
N ASN A 486 -0.15 -15.87 9.07
CA ASN A 486 0.85 -15.47 8.08
C ASN A 486 1.44 -14.10 8.44
N ILE A 487 2.66 -13.83 7.95
CA ILE A 487 3.36 -12.56 8.10
C ILE A 487 3.34 -11.83 6.77
N MET A 488 2.70 -10.66 6.73
CA MET A 488 2.56 -9.86 5.52
C MET A 488 3.00 -8.41 5.72
N SER A 489 3.30 -7.77 4.59
CA SER A 489 3.71 -6.37 4.52
C SER A 489 2.92 -5.63 3.46
N GLY A 490 2.47 -4.44 3.81
CA GLY A 490 1.70 -3.57 2.93
C GLY A 490 1.01 -2.45 3.70
N THR A 491 0.65 -1.38 2.98
CA THR A 491 -0.30 -0.39 3.51
C THR A 491 -1.68 -1.00 3.79
N SER A 492 -1.96 -2.15 3.18
CA SER A 492 -3.09 -3.03 3.51
C SER A 492 -3.10 -3.53 4.94
N MET A 493 -1.93 -3.68 5.59
CA MET A 493 -1.82 -4.10 6.99
C MET A 493 -1.82 -2.90 7.94
N SER A 494 -1.35 -1.73 7.51
CA SER A 494 -1.43 -0.50 8.32
C SER A 494 -2.85 0.08 8.38
N CYS A 495 -3.61 -0.02 7.28
CA CYS A 495 -5.02 0.37 7.22
C CYS A 495 -5.87 -0.22 8.37
N PRO A 496 -5.93 -1.55 8.58
CA PRO A 496 -6.74 -2.14 9.66
C PRO A 496 -6.22 -1.83 11.06
N HIS A 497 -4.93 -1.48 11.25
CA HIS A 497 -4.49 -0.95 12.55
C HIS A 497 -5.19 0.38 12.86
N VAL A 498 -5.35 1.24 11.87
CA VAL A 498 -6.05 2.52 12.04
C VAL A 498 -7.56 2.29 12.14
N SER A 499 -8.14 1.34 11.39
CA SER A 499 -9.55 0.96 11.52
C SER A 499 -9.87 0.44 12.93
N GLY A 500 -9.02 -0.43 13.49
CA GLY A 500 -9.14 -0.91 14.87
C GLY A 500 -8.99 0.22 15.90
N ALA A 501 -8.01 1.12 15.71
CA ALA A 501 -7.86 2.30 16.59
C ALA A 501 -9.07 3.26 16.49
N ALA A 502 -9.64 3.45 15.30
CA ALA A 502 -10.84 4.26 15.10
C ALA A 502 -12.07 3.62 15.75
N GLY A 503 -12.25 2.30 15.64
CA GLY A 503 -13.29 1.56 16.35
C GLY A 503 -13.14 1.66 17.87
N TYR A 504 -11.91 1.55 18.37
CA TYR A 504 -11.58 1.77 19.77
C TYR A 504 -11.97 3.19 20.24
N ILE A 505 -11.57 4.24 19.52
CA ILE A 505 -11.95 5.63 19.86
C ILE A 505 -13.47 5.81 19.83
N LYS A 506 -14.15 5.29 18.80
CA LYS A 506 -15.61 5.41 18.66
C LYS A 506 -16.37 4.68 19.77
N SER A 507 -15.78 3.65 20.39
CA SER A 507 -16.38 3.00 21.58
C SER A 507 -16.41 3.91 22.81
N PHE A 508 -15.43 4.80 22.97
CA PHE A 508 -15.42 5.82 24.03
C PHE A 508 -16.27 7.04 23.65
N HIS A 509 -16.34 7.35 22.36
CA HIS A 509 -17.05 8.51 21.83
C HIS A 509 -18.03 8.15 20.72
N PRO A 510 -19.17 7.49 21.02
CA PRO A 510 -20.08 6.95 20.01
C PRO A 510 -20.70 8.00 19.07
N THR A 511 -20.74 9.26 19.51
CA THR A 511 -21.34 10.37 18.76
C THR A 511 -20.34 11.18 17.94
N TRP A 512 -19.05 10.84 17.97
CA TRP A 512 -18.04 11.57 17.21
C TRP A 512 -18.18 11.34 15.72
N SER A 513 -18.08 12.43 14.95
CA SER A 513 -18.11 12.39 13.50
C SER A 513 -16.85 11.72 12.93
N PRO A 514 -16.89 11.25 11.67
CA PRO A 514 -15.70 10.76 10.97
C PRO A 514 -14.52 11.75 11.00
N ALA A 515 -14.81 13.05 10.83
CA ALA A 515 -13.80 14.09 10.84
C ALA A 515 -13.16 14.28 12.22
N VAL A 516 -13.94 14.17 13.31
CA VAL A 516 -13.46 14.26 14.68
C VAL A 516 -12.54 13.08 15.02
N ILE A 517 -12.93 11.85 14.67
CA ILE A 517 -12.08 10.65 14.89
C ILE A 517 -10.78 10.76 14.08
N ARG A 518 -10.85 11.19 12.81
CA ARG A 518 -9.65 11.50 12.00
C ARG A 518 -8.76 12.52 12.69
N SER A 519 -9.35 13.62 13.17
CA SER A 519 -8.60 14.68 13.84
C SER A 519 -7.88 14.13 15.06
N ALA A 520 -8.58 13.39 15.92
CA ALA A 520 -8.02 12.81 17.13
C ALA A 520 -6.81 11.90 16.83
N LEU A 521 -6.93 11.03 15.81
CA LEU A 521 -5.83 10.16 15.37
C LEU A 521 -4.63 10.95 14.82
N MET A 522 -4.88 12.01 14.05
CA MET A 522 -3.82 12.80 13.42
C MET A 522 -3.11 13.72 14.41
N THR A 523 -3.84 14.47 15.23
CA THR A 523 -3.26 15.50 16.10
C THR A 523 -2.52 14.93 17.30
N THR A 524 -2.81 13.67 17.66
CA THR A 524 -2.14 12.94 18.74
C THR A 524 -1.03 12.01 18.26
N ALA A 525 -0.83 11.88 16.94
CA ALA A 525 0.19 11.02 16.36
C ALA A 525 1.60 11.39 16.83
N LYS A 526 2.44 10.37 17.06
CA LYS A 526 3.85 10.51 17.40
C LYS A 526 4.65 10.90 16.16
N GLN A 527 5.40 11.99 16.27
CA GLN A 527 6.26 12.44 15.18
C GLN A 527 7.31 11.39 14.82
N MET A 528 7.46 11.12 13.52
CA MET A 528 8.50 10.24 13.00
C MET A 528 9.77 11.03 12.66
N SER A 529 10.92 10.34 12.70
CA SER A 529 12.22 10.96 12.44
C SER A 529 12.37 11.36 10.96
N PRO A 530 12.58 12.65 10.64
CA PRO A 530 12.86 13.08 9.26
C PRO A 530 14.27 12.67 8.80
N THR A 531 15.15 12.24 9.70
CA THR A 531 16.50 11.73 9.37
C THR A 531 16.40 10.42 8.58
N TYR A 532 15.49 9.54 8.99
CA TYR A 532 15.27 8.23 8.36
C TYR A 532 14.16 8.28 7.29
N ASN A 533 13.33 9.32 7.31
CA ASN A 533 12.22 9.52 6.37
C ASN A 533 12.38 10.86 5.64
N GLN A 534 13.20 10.87 4.59
CA GLN A 534 13.59 12.10 3.90
C GLN A 534 12.44 12.83 3.19
N ASP A 535 11.38 12.10 2.83
CA ASP A 535 10.15 12.65 2.26
C ASP A 535 9.20 13.25 3.31
N ALA A 536 9.56 13.17 4.60
CA ALA A 536 8.87 13.76 5.73
C ALA A 536 7.35 13.45 5.73
N GLU A 537 6.49 14.45 5.80
CA GLU A 537 5.04 14.27 5.88
C GLU A 537 4.44 13.70 4.59
N PHE A 538 5.13 13.77 3.44
CA PHE A 538 4.71 13.01 2.25
C PHE A 538 4.98 11.51 2.38
N ALA A 539 5.79 11.07 3.36
CA ALA A 539 5.93 9.67 3.73
C ALA A 539 5.00 9.27 4.87
N TYR A 540 4.96 10.06 5.96
CA TYR A 540 4.31 9.62 7.19
C TYR A 540 3.08 10.43 7.65
N GLY A 541 2.69 11.47 6.92
CA GLY A 541 1.59 12.34 7.33
C GLY A 541 1.86 13.03 8.66
N ALA A 542 0.89 12.99 9.58
CA ALA A 542 1.04 13.52 10.93
C ALA A 542 2.04 12.73 11.79
N GLY A 543 2.28 11.46 11.46
CA GLY A 543 3.19 10.56 12.18
C GLY A 543 2.58 9.19 12.48
N GLN A 544 3.21 8.47 13.40
CA GLN A 544 2.77 7.15 13.88
C GLN A 544 1.58 7.28 14.81
N ILE A 545 0.51 6.50 14.62
CA ILE A 545 -0.66 6.54 15.52
C ILE A 545 -0.34 6.27 16.99
N ASP A 546 -1.08 6.92 17.88
CA ASP A 546 -1.13 6.63 19.31
C ASP A 546 -2.59 6.46 19.75
N PRO A 547 -3.14 5.22 19.72
CA PRO A 547 -4.56 5.00 19.98
C PRO A 547 -5.00 5.42 21.39
N VAL A 548 -4.12 5.29 22.39
CA VAL A 548 -4.43 5.63 23.79
C VAL A 548 -4.58 7.13 23.93
N LYS A 549 -3.65 7.91 23.36
CA LYS A 549 -3.73 9.38 23.40
C LYS A 549 -4.91 9.90 22.57
N ALA A 550 -5.23 9.24 21.46
CA ALA A 550 -6.33 9.64 20.56
C ALA A 550 -7.73 9.55 21.18
N VAL A 551 -7.92 8.84 22.30
CA VAL A 551 -9.21 8.85 23.02
C VAL A 551 -9.49 10.23 23.61
N ASN A 552 -8.46 10.96 24.06
CA ASN A 552 -8.60 12.28 24.68
C ASN A 552 -7.63 13.27 24.02
N PRO A 553 -7.95 13.75 22.80
CA PRO A 553 -7.08 14.64 22.01
C PRO A 553 -7.18 16.11 22.44
N ASP A 554 -8.06 16.43 23.40
CA ASP A 554 -8.45 17.76 23.87
C ASP A 554 -9.11 18.69 22.85
N LEU A 555 -8.46 18.90 21.71
CA LEU A 555 -8.95 19.72 20.61
C LEU A 555 -9.10 18.88 19.34
N VAL A 556 -10.13 19.18 18.55
CA VAL A 556 -10.40 18.49 17.29
C VAL A 556 -10.83 19.45 16.18
N TYR A 557 -10.40 19.13 14.95
CA TYR A 557 -10.80 19.75 13.70
C TYR A 557 -12.00 18.98 13.12
N ASP A 558 -13.19 19.40 13.51
CA ASP A 558 -14.45 18.84 13.02
C ASP A 558 -14.79 19.37 11.62
N ALA A 559 -15.48 18.55 10.82
CA ALA A 559 -15.93 18.90 9.47
C ALA A 559 -17.20 18.13 9.13
N THR A 560 -18.12 18.83 8.46
CA THR A 560 -19.44 18.35 8.05
C THR A 560 -19.50 18.15 6.53
N GLU A 561 -20.60 17.56 6.04
CA GLU A 561 -20.86 17.46 4.59
C GLU A 561 -20.74 18.81 3.88
N ILE A 562 -21.26 19.88 4.49
CA ILE A 562 -21.22 21.25 3.94
C ILE A 562 -19.77 21.74 3.77
N ASP A 563 -18.86 21.38 4.68
CA ASP A 563 -17.44 21.75 4.56
C ASP A 563 -16.79 21.07 3.36
N TYR A 564 -17.13 19.79 3.08
CA TYR A 564 -16.63 19.07 1.91
C TYR A 564 -17.26 19.57 0.61
N ILE A 565 -18.55 19.93 0.62
CA ILE A 565 -19.21 20.57 -0.53
C ILE A 565 -18.54 21.92 -0.83
N THR A 566 -18.29 22.74 0.18
CA THR A 566 -17.60 24.03 0.04
C THR A 566 -16.18 23.83 -0.51
N PHE A 567 -15.47 22.81 -0.01
CA PHE A 567 -14.17 22.41 -0.55
C PHE A 567 -14.25 22.05 -2.05
N LEU A 568 -15.23 21.25 -2.46
CA LEU A 568 -15.44 20.85 -3.85
C LEU A 568 -15.82 22.05 -4.74
N CYS A 569 -16.67 22.96 -4.25
CA CYS A 569 -16.93 24.24 -4.92
C CYS A 569 -15.62 25.03 -5.15
N GLY A 570 -14.75 25.09 -4.14
CA GLY A 570 -13.44 25.74 -4.22
C GLY A 570 -12.45 25.09 -5.19
N LEU A 571 -12.67 23.82 -5.56
CA LEU A 571 -11.94 23.14 -6.63
C LEU A 571 -12.52 23.39 -8.03
N GLY A 572 -13.69 24.02 -8.12
CA GLY A 572 -14.36 24.34 -9.38
C GLY A 572 -15.30 23.24 -9.89
N TYR A 573 -15.77 22.33 -9.03
CA TYR A 573 -16.84 21.40 -9.40
C TYR A 573 -18.14 22.18 -9.70
N SER A 574 -18.86 21.78 -10.75
CA SER A 574 -20.12 22.44 -11.09
C SER A 574 -21.21 22.07 -10.09
N GLN A 575 -22.06 23.05 -9.76
CA GLN A 575 -23.21 22.86 -8.88
C GLN A 575 -24.08 21.67 -9.31
N SER A 576 -24.31 21.51 -10.63
CA SER A 576 -25.07 20.38 -11.18
C SER A 576 -24.48 19.01 -10.89
N VAL A 577 -23.15 18.87 -10.83
CA VAL A 577 -22.49 17.60 -10.50
C VAL A 577 -22.59 17.34 -9.00
N LEU A 578 -22.43 18.37 -8.18
CA LEU A 578 -22.53 18.23 -6.73
C LEU A 578 -23.98 17.92 -6.29
N GLN A 579 -24.98 18.53 -6.93
CA GLN A 579 -26.40 18.20 -6.70
C GLN A 579 -26.71 16.74 -7.03
N LEU A 580 -26.12 16.18 -8.10
CA LEU A 580 -26.29 14.76 -8.43
C LEU A 580 -25.68 13.81 -7.39
N ILE A 581 -24.63 14.25 -6.68
CA ILE A 581 -23.90 13.42 -5.72
C ILE A 581 -24.50 13.53 -4.32
N THR A 582 -24.97 14.73 -3.96
CA THR A 582 -25.49 15.00 -2.62
C THR A 582 -27.01 14.85 -2.53
N GLU A 583 -27.70 14.95 -3.67
CA GLU A 583 -29.17 15.05 -3.79
C GLU A 583 -29.77 16.31 -3.15
N ASP A 584 -28.91 17.23 -2.68
CA ASP A 584 -29.30 18.46 -1.99
C ASP A 584 -29.12 19.68 -2.92
N ASP A 585 -29.93 20.72 -2.69
CA ASP A 585 -29.81 22.00 -3.39
C ASP A 585 -28.55 22.77 -2.93
N ILE A 586 -27.47 22.59 -3.67
CA ILE A 586 -26.17 23.22 -3.38
C ILE A 586 -26.10 24.62 -3.98
N ILE A 587 -25.56 25.58 -3.23
CA ILE A 587 -25.15 26.89 -3.75
C ILE A 587 -23.64 27.04 -3.51
N CYS A 588 -22.85 27.04 -4.60
CA CYS A 588 -21.43 27.34 -4.52
C CYS A 588 -21.23 28.87 -4.51
N PHE A 589 -20.61 29.40 -3.45
CA PHE A 589 -20.21 30.80 -3.40
C PHE A 589 -18.81 31.00 -3.98
N ASP A 590 -18.59 32.13 -4.67
CA ASP A 590 -17.29 32.49 -5.27
C ASP A 590 -16.13 32.60 -4.25
N THR A 591 -16.44 32.68 -2.96
CA THR A 591 -15.47 32.75 -1.86
C THR A 591 -14.97 31.39 -1.38
N ALA A 592 -15.49 30.28 -1.92
CA ALA A 592 -15.10 28.93 -1.54
C ALA A 592 -13.64 28.64 -1.91
N SER A 593 -12.87 28.11 -0.96
CA SER A 593 -11.45 27.83 -1.12
C SER A 593 -11.14 26.43 -0.60
N ALA A 594 -10.52 25.61 -1.44
CA ALA A 594 -10.10 24.25 -1.05
C ALA A 594 -9.10 24.24 0.12
N ARG A 595 -8.38 25.35 0.36
CA ARG A 595 -7.42 25.49 1.46
C ARG A 595 -8.07 25.63 2.83
N ASP A 596 -9.31 26.09 2.85
CA ASP A 596 -10.06 26.38 4.09
C ASP A 596 -10.89 25.20 4.58
N LEU A 597 -10.81 24.03 3.92
CA LEU A 597 -11.30 22.78 4.52
C LEU A 597 -10.68 22.64 5.91
N ASN A 598 -11.52 22.41 6.92
CA ASN A 598 -11.10 22.33 8.32
C ASN A 598 -10.36 21.01 8.59
N TYR A 599 -9.14 20.90 8.05
CA TYR A 599 -8.34 19.70 8.03
C TYR A 599 -7.20 19.78 9.07
N PRO A 600 -6.88 18.68 9.78
CA PRO A 600 -5.82 18.61 10.79
C PRO A 600 -4.41 18.55 10.19
N SER A 601 -4.20 19.17 9.02
CA SER A 601 -2.90 19.41 8.41
C SER A 601 -2.98 20.60 7.46
N PHE A 602 -1.82 21.08 7.02
CA PHE A 602 -1.71 22.16 6.05
C PHE A 602 -0.80 21.73 4.91
N ALA A 603 -1.15 22.06 3.67
CA ALA A 603 -0.23 21.98 2.54
C ALA A 603 -0.32 23.24 1.69
N LEU A 604 0.84 23.82 1.36
CA LEU A 604 0.91 25.05 0.56
C LEU A 604 1.81 24.84 -0.64
N LYS A 605 1.22 24.87 -1.83
CA LYS A 605 1.98 24.82 -3.08
C LYS A 605 2.81 26.09 -3.27
N ALA A 606 4.11 25.95 -3.54
CA ALA A 606 4.97 27.09 -3.86
C ALA A 606 5.16 27.28 -5.37
N PRO A 607 5.02 28.52 -5.89
CA PRO A 607 5.21 28.79 -7.31
C PRO A 607 6.70 28.89 -7.67
N ARG A 608 7.29 27.83 -8.25
CA ARG A 608 8.71 27.77 -8.71
C ARG A 608 9.77 28.07 -7.61
N PRO A 609 11.01 27.56 -7.75
CA PRO A 609 12.06 27.86 -6.78
C PRO A 609 12.43 29.35 -6.89
N LYS A 610 12.58 30.03 -5.74
CA LYS A 610 12.96 31.45 -5.53
C LYS A 610 11.85 32.51 -5.45
N HIS A 611 10.59 32.20 -5.77
CA HIS A 611 9.50 33.14 -5.51
C HIS A 611 9.12 33.15 -4.03
N ARG A 612 8.65 34.31 -3.53
CA ARG A 612 8.05 34.39 -2.20
C ARG A 612 6.74 33.62 -2.24
N LEU A 613 6.59 32.64 -1.36
CA LEU A 613 5.31 32.01 -1.10
C LEU A 613 4.58 32.80 -0.01
N SER A 614 3.26 32.92 -0.18
CA SER A 614 2.35 33.41 0.84
C SER A 614 1.06 32.62 0.73
N GLY A 615 0.53 32.18 1.87
CA GLY A 615 -0.73 31.47 1.96
C GLY A 615 -1.27 31.49 3.37
N SER A 616 -2.58 31.63 3.49
CA SER A 616 -3.28 31.61 4.77
C SER A 616 -4.31 30.48 4.79
N PHE A 617 -4.55 29.95 5.99
CA PHE A 617 -5.45 28.84 6.25
C PHE A 617 -6.34 29.22 7.42
N LYS A 618 -7.66 29.24 7.21
CA LYS A 618 -8.61 29.36 8.29
C LYS A 618 -8.88 27.97 8.89
N ARG A 619 -8.88 27.88 10.21
CA ARG A 619 -9.25 26.66 10.93
C ARG A 619 -10.13 26.96 12.13
N THR A 620 -10.96 25.99 12.47
CA THR A 620 -11.82 26.01 13.65
C THR A 620 -11.55 24.76 14.47
N VAL A 621 -11.14 24.93 15.72
CA VAL A 621 -10.97 23.83 16.67
C VAL A 621 -12.16 23.79 17.61
N THR A 622 -12.59 22.58 17.96
CA THR A 622 -13.64 22.31 18.95
C THR A 622 -13.01 21.71 20.20
N ASN A 623 -13.37 22.21 21.38
CA ASN A 623 -12.91 21.64 22.64
C ASN A 623 -13.69 20.36 22.97
N VAL A 624 -12.99 19.24 23.04
CA VAL A 624 -13.50 17.93 23.51
C VAL A 624 -12.83 17.48 24.81
N GLY A 625 -11.90 18.29 25.35
CA GLY A 625 -11.24 18.09 26.63
C GLY A 625 -11.94 18.82 27.77
N LEU A 626 -11.15 19.22 28.77
CA LEU A 626 -11.67 19.89 29.96
C LEU A 626 -12.26 21.28 29.64
N PRO A 627 -13.35 21.70 30.32
CA PRO A 627 -13.80 23.08 30.26
C PRO A 627 -12.79 24.01 30.96
N MET A 628 -12.88 25.32 30.73
CA MET A 628 -12.00 26.32 31.36
C MET A 628 -10.50 26.14 31.01
N SER A 629 -10.21 25.67 29.80
CA SER A 629 -8.86 25.44 29.29
C SER A 629 -8.35 26.59 28.40
N ILE A 630 -7.06 26.90 28.48
CA ILE A 630 -6.41 27.93 27.64
C ILE A 630 -5.23 27.30 26.90
N TYR A 631 -5.26 27.35 25.58
CA TYR A 631 -4.20 26.82 24.72
C TYR A 631 -3.40 27.96 24.09
N ARG A 632 -2.09 27.77 23.99
CA ARG A 632 -1.15 28.69 23.33
C ARG A 632 -0.54 28.03 22.10
N ALA A 633 -0.46 28.79 21.01
CA ALA A 633 0.16 28.33 19.77
C ALA A 633 1.69 28.34 19.89
N ILE A 634 2.31 27.17 19.69
CA ILE A 634 3.75 26.97 19.58
C ILE A 634 4.06 26.58 18.14
N VAL A 635 4.91 27.35 17.47
CA VAL A 635 5.21 27.11 16.06
C VAL A 635 6.69 26.78 15.87
N THR A 636 6.96 25.65 15.22
CA THR A 636 8.32 25.24 14.81
C THR A 636 8.46 25.46 13.32
N VAL A 637 9.38 26.33 12.90
CA VAL A 637 9.50 26.79 11.52
C VAL A 637 10.94 26.61 11.00
N PRO A 638 11.12 26.09 9.77
CA PRO A 638 12.45 25.96 9.18
C PRO A 638 13.00 27.31 8.70
N LYS A 639 14.33 27.42 8.62
CA LYS A 639 15.02 28.66 8.21
C LYS A 639 14.58 29.14 6.82
N GLY A 640 14.01 30.34 6.74
CA GLY A 640 13.58 30.98 5.48
C GLY A 640 12.07 31.15 5.34
N LEU A 641 11.31 30.63 6.31
CA LEU A 641 9.86 30.76 6.40
C LEU A 641 9.49 31.47 7.70
N THR A 642 8.37 32.18 7.65
CA THR A 642 7.69 32.81 8.77
C THR A 642 6.29 32.24 8.82
N VAL A 643 5.90 31.70 9.96
CA VAL A 643 4.54 31.21 10.21
C VAL A 643 3.98 32.00 11.39
N SER A 644 2.79 32.56 11.21
CA SER A 644 2.09 33.35 12.21
C SER A 644 0.67 32.81 12.42
N VAL A 645 0.19 32.87 13.65
CA VAL A 645 -1.12 32.33 14.06
C VAL A 645 -1.89 33.43 14.78
N ASN A 646 -3.10 33.72 14.34
CA ASN A 646 -3.95 34.76 14.91
C ASN A 646 -5.40 34.28 15.14
N PRO A 647 -5.93 34.33 16.37
CA PRO A 647 -5.21 34.62 17.61
C PRO A 647 -4.19 33.52 17.96
N SER A 648 -3.13 33.85 18.71
CA SER A 648 -2.13 32.88 19.18
C SER A 648 -2.49 32.22 20.51
N VAL A 649 -3.64 32.58 21.09
CA VAL A 649 -4.17 32.02 22.33
C VAL A 649 -5.66 31.76 22.15
N LEU A 650 -6.10 30.55 22.52
CA LEU A 650 -7.51 30.14 22.49
C LEU A 650 -7.96 29.81 23.91
N SER A 651 -9.03 30.46 24.38
CA SER A 651 -9.63 30.20 25.69
C SER A 651 -11.00 29.57 25.49
N PHE A 652 -11.23 28.44 26.14
CA PHE A 652 -12.50 27.72 26.12
C PHE A 652 -13.11 27.72 27.53
N THR A 653 -14.41 27.92 27.59
CA THR A 653 -15.22 28.00 28.81
C THR A 653 -16.10 26.77 28.99
N SER A 654 -16.44 26.06 27.92
CA SER A 654 -17.26 24.85 27.96
C SER A 654 -16.78 23.76 26.99
N LEU A 655 -17.21 22.53 27.24
CA LEU A 655 -17.10 21.41 26.30
C LEU A 655 -17.93 21.73 25.04
N GLY A 656 -17.39 21.37 23.86
CA GLY A 656 -18.02 21.62 22.56
C GLY A 656 -17.89 23.05 22.04
N GLU A 657 -17.28 23.97 22.80
CA GLU A 657 -17.04 25.34 22.34
C GLU A 657 -16.06 25.34 21.16
N LYS A 658 -16.38 26.13 20.12
CA LYS A 658 -15.59 26.25 18.89
C LYS A 658 -14.84 27.57 18.88
N LYS A 659 -13.57 27.55 18.49
CA LYS A 659 -12.75 28.76 18.27
C LYS A 659 -12.05 28.71 16.92
N THR A 660 -12.00 29.86 16.25
CA THR A 660 -11.39 30.01 14.93
C THR A 660 -10.07 30.77 15.02
N TYR A 661 -9.08 30.34 14.24
CA TYR A 661 -7.83 31.06 14.04
C TYR A 661 -7.42 31.01 12.56
N VAL A 662 -6.47 31.88 12.21
CA VAL A 662 -5.85 31.92 10.89
C VAL A 662 -4.36 31.69 11.04
N LEU A 663 -3.86 30.70 10.29
CA LEU A 663 -2.43 30.45 10.14
C LEU A 663 -1.95 31.02 8.81
N THR A 664 -0.96 31.91 8.86
CA THR A 664 -0.37 32.57 7.68
C THR A 664 1.09 32.16 7.53
N ILE A 665 1.45 31.70 6.35
CA ILE A 665 2.79 31.24 5.99
C ILE A 665 3.35 32.18 4.94
N GLU A 666 4.55 32.72 5.18
CA GLU A 666 5.27 33.56 4.23
C GLU A 666 6.75 33.19 4.16
N GLY A 667 7.38 33.39 3.01
CA GLY A 667 8.85 33.33 2.92
C GLY A 667 9.36 32.74 1.63
N LYS A 668 10.55 32.14 1.68
CA LYS A 668 11.22 31.54 0.52
C LYS A 668 11.71 30.15 0.87
N LEU A 669 11.44 29.20 -0.01
CA LEU A 669 11.94 27.84 0.14
C LEU A 669 13.42 27.73 -0.17
N LYS A 670 14.12 26.95 0.66
CA LYS A 670 15.51 26.53 0.42
C LYS A 670 15.62 25.10 -0.12
N LYS A 671 14.68 24.23 0.24
CA LYS A 671 14.57 22.82 -0.18
C LYS A 671 13.27 22.56 -0.92
N SER A 672 13.19 21.43 -1.64
CA SER A 672 11.98 20.95 -2.32
C SER A 672 10.82 20.63 -1.37
N ILE A 673 11.13 20.23 -0.14
CA ILE A 673 10.20 19.87 0.94
C ILE A 673 10.73 20.55 2.22
N ASN A 674 9.87 21.24 2.99
CA ASN A 674 10.25 21.86 4.27
C ASN A 674 9.16 21.67 5.34
N SER A 675 9.43 20.90 6.38
CA SER A 675 8.44 20.67 7.43
C SER A 675 8.37 21.83 8.43
N ALA A 676 7.16 22.25 8.76
CA ALA A 676 6.87 23.10 9.93
C ALA A 676 5.76 22.47 10.76
N SER A 677 5.62 22.87 12.01
CA SER A 677 4.51 22.41 12.85
C SER A 677 3.91 23.51 13.71
N LEU A 678 2.60 23.42 13.94
CA LEU A 678 1.85 24.18 14.94
C LEU A 678 1.45 23.22 16.05
N VAL A 679 1.68 23.59 17.30
CA VAL A 679 1.19 22.88 18.48
C VAL A 679 0.29 23.80 19.30
N TRP A 680 -0.92 23.36 19.66
CA TRP A 680 -1.70 24.00 20.72
C TRP A 680 -1.37 23.34 22.05
N ASP A 681 -0.88 24.13 23.01
CA ASP A 681 -0.36 23.67 24.29
C ASP A 681 -1.08 24.37 25.45
N ASP A 682 -1.65 23.59 26.38
CA ASP A 682 -2.26 24.07 27.62
C ASP A 682 -1.36 23.85 28.87
N GLY A 683 -0.18 23.27 28.68
CA GLY A 683 0.76 22.86 29.74
C GLY A 683 0.73 21.37 30.09
N ASN A 684 -0.29 20.62 29.65
CA ASN A 684 -0.47 19.19 29.89
C ASN A 684 -0.63 18.38 28.58
N PHE A 685 -1.21 18.97 27.55
CA PHE A 685 -1.50 18.36 26.25
C PHE A 685 -0.94 19.20 25.10
N GLN A 686 -0.51 18.49 24.04
CA GLN A 686 0.06 19.07 22.83
C GLN A 686 -0.69 18.53 21.62
N GLU A 687 -1.48 19.38 20.97
CA GLU A 687 -2.19 19.10 19.71
C GLU A 687 -1.34 19.58 18.54
N LYS A 688 -0.83 18.68 17.68
CA LYS A 688 0.16 19.04 16.64
C LYS A 688 -0.41 18.96 15.22
N LEU A 689 -0.10 19.97 14.41
CA LEU A 689 -0.29 19.99 12.96
C LEU A 689 1.06 20.09 12.26
N VAL A 690 1.17 19.45 11.10
CA VAL A 690 2.39 19.45 10.30
C VAL A 690 2.11 20.01 8.91
N TRP A 691 3.09 20.70 8.33
CA TRP A 691 2.98 21.39 7.04
C TRP A 691 4.18 21.16 6.12
N LEU A 692 3.91 21.07 4.82
CA LEU A 692 4.91 21.05 3.74
C LEU A 692 4.65 22.10 2.65
N PRO A 693 5.69 22.81 2.20
CA PRO A 693 5.73 23.51 0.94
C PRO A 693 6.26 22.60 -0.18
N GLU A 694 5.51 22.54 -1.27
CA GLU A 694 5.82 21.70 -2.43
C GLU A 694 6.58 22.49 -3.51
N HIS A 695 7.54 21.83 -4.18
CA HIS A 695 8.12 22.28 -5.45
C HIS A 695 7.42 21.62 -6.64
N ASN A 696 7.15 22.43 -7.66
CA ASN A 696 6.57 22.08 -8.96
C ASN A 696 6.96 20.66 -9.46
N PHE A 697 6.06 19.69 -9.29
CA PHE A 697 6.09 18.43 -10.04
C PHE A 697 5.48 18.71 -11.42
N GLN A 698 6.28 18.58 -12.48
CA GLN A 698 5.70 18.58 -13.83
C GLN A 698 5.02 17.24 -14.06
N ILE A 699 3.76 17.12 -13.65
CA ILE A 699 2.84 16.30 -14.43
C ILE A 699 2.76 17.00 -15.78
N LYS A 700 3.18 16.32 -16.85
CA LYS A 700 2.95 16.78 -18.22
C LYS A 700 1.44 16.82 -18.45
N ASN A 701 0.79 17.91 -18.04
CA ASN A 701 -0.47 18.35 -18.63
C ASN A 701 -0.15 18.91 -20.01
N ILE A 702 0.14 18.02 -20.95
CA ILE A 702 -0.29 18.28 -22.32
C ILE A 702 -1.81 18.18 -22.24
N PHE A 703 -2.52 19.23 -22.63
CA PHE A 703 -3.97 19.41 -22.52
C PHE A 703 -4.52 19.95 -21.19
N ASN A 704 -4.09 21.14 -20.75
CA ASN A 704 -5.05 22.13 -20.21
C ASN A 704 -4.39 23.50 -19.94
N THR A 705 -4.36 24.34 -20.96
CA THR A 705 -4.42 25.80 -20.79
C THR A 705 -5.41 26.36 -21.80
N LYS A 706 -6.33 27.19 -21.28
CA LYS A 706 -7.36 27.93 -22.01
C LYS A 706 -6.82 28.50 -23.33
N GLY A 707 -7.48 28.14 -24.43
CA GLY A 707 -7.13 28.53 -25.80
C GLY A 707 -6.60 27.37 -26.65
N SER A 708 -7.44 26.36 -26.89
CA SER A 708 -7.08 25.23 -27.77
C SER A 708 -6.95 25.69 -29.23
N MET A 709 -5.73 26.01 -29.67
CA MET A 709 -5.36 25.87 -31.08
C MET A 709 -5.01 24.41 -31.32
N ARG A 710 -5.66 23.74 -32.29
CA ARG A 710 -5.38 22.34 -32.59
C ARG A 710 -3.95 22.21 -33.13
N LEU A 711 -3.30 21.08 -32.87
CA LEU A 711 -1.96 20.77 -33.42
C LEU A 711 -1.92 20.94 -34.95
N SER A 712 -3.05 20.70 -35.64
CA SER A 712 -3.25 20.99 -37.06
C SER A 712 -3.07 22.48 -37.41
N ASP A 713 -3.53 23.38 -36.56
CA ASP A 713 -3.50 24.82 -36.77
C ASP A 713 -2.09 25.38 -36.51
N MET A 714 -1.38 24.80 -35.52
CA MET A 714 0.02 25.11 -35.24
C MET A 714 0.95 24.65 -36.38
N LEU A 715 0.71 23.45 -36.92
CA LEU A 715 1.44 22.91 -38.08
C LEU A 715 1.12 23.67 -39.38
N MET A 716 -0.13 24.12 -39.54
CA MET A 716 -0.52 25.00 -40.65
C MET A 716 0.15 26.38 -40.55
N GLN A 717 0.21 26.99 -39.36
CA GLN A 717 0.93 28.26 -39.16
C GLN A 717 2.44 28.14 -39.36
N ALA A 718 3.07 27.03 -38.91
CA ALA A 718 4.48 26.75 -39.15
C ALA A 718 4.78 26.54 -40.65
N ARG A 719 3.88 25.87 -41.39
CA ARG A 719 3.92 25.78 -42.86
C ARG A 719 3.77 27.14 -43.53
N LYS A 720 2.85 28.00 -43.05
CA LYS A 720 2.59 29.34 -43.62
C LYS A 720 3.77 30.30 -43.39
N LYS A 721 4.54 30.12 -42.32
CA LYS A 721 5.68 30.97 -41.93
C LYS A 721 7.06 30.43 -42.33
N ARG A 722 7.16 29.23 -42.95
CA ARG A 722 8.40 28.57 -43.37
C ARG A 722 9.54 28.63 -42.32
N LYS A 723 9.24 28.43 -41.04
CA LYS A 723 10.24 28.34 -39.95
C LYS A 723 9.92 27.16 -39.03
N CYS A 724 10.96 26.41 -38.63
CA CYS A 724 10.83 25.35 -37.63
C CYS A 724 10.51 25.95 -36.24
N PRO A 725 9.66 25.28 -35.42
CA PRO A 725 9.39 25.71 -34.05
C PRO A 725 10.65 25.63 -33.19
N THR A 726 10.98 26.70 -32.48
CA THR A 726 12.24 26.88 -31.72
C THR A 726 12.32 26.10 -30.40
N TRP A 727 11.31 25.35 -30.00
CA TRP A 727 11.29 24.59 -28.73
C TRP A 727 11.88 23.17 -28.83
N MET A 728 12.48 22.80 -29.98
CA MET A 728 13.20 21.54 -30.17
C MET A 728 14.71 21.64 -29.91
N GLY A 729 15.20 22.77 -29.41
CA GLY A 729 16.61 22.98 -29.09
C GLY A 729 16.78 23.23 -27.61
N GLU A 730 17.21 22.20 -26.86
CA GLU A 730 18.01 22.29 -25.63
C GLU A 730 18.15 20.87 -25.03
N THR A 731 19.06 20.07 -25.55
CA THR A 731 19.73 18.98 -24.81
C THR A 731 21.02 18.61 -25.55
N GLU A 732 22.14 19.18 -25.10
CA GLU A 732 23.49 18.97 -25.66
C GLU A 732 23.92 17.48 -25.68
N ALA A 733 23.25 16.62 -24.90
CA ALA A 733 23.48 15.18 -24.87
C ALA A 733 23.10 14.44 -26.18
N PHE A 734 22.18 14.99 -26.98
CA PHE A 734 21.76 14.37 -28.25
C PHE A 734 22.67 14.77 -29.42
N GLN A 735 23.20 16.00 -29.42
CA GLN A 735 24.14 16.47 -30.43
C GLN A 735 25.53 15.83 -30.29
N GLY A 736 25.99 15.55 -29.07
CA GLY A 736 27.27 14.87 -28.82
C GLY A 736 27.31 13.44 -29.39
N LYS A 737 26.19 12.70 -29.32
CA LYS A 737 26.08 11.34 -29.87
C LYS A 737 25.98 11.31 -31.40
N LEU A 738 25.40 12.35 -32.01
CA LEU A 738 25.34 12.50 -33.47
C LEU A 738 26.69 12.86 -34.09
N GLN A 739 27.57 13.61 -33.39
CA GLN A 739 28.91 13.94 -33.89
C GLN A 739 29.93 12.80 -33.71
N GLN A 740 29.76 11.90 -32.74
CA GLN A 740 30.60 10.71 -32.62
C GLN A 740 30.27 9.64 -33.67
N ALA A 741 29.01 9.57 -34.13
CA ALA A 741 28.58 8.61 -35.15
C ALA A 741 29.03 8.97 -36.59
N SER A 742 29.60 10.15 -36.82
CA SER A 742 29.99 10.62 -38.17
C SER A 742 31.50 10.54 -38.49
N LYS A 743 32.34 10.01 -37.58
CA LYS A 743 33.81 10.02 -37.76
C LYS A 743 34.54 8.66 -37.79
N GLY A 744 33.83 7.54 -37.78
CA GLY A 744 34.46 6.22 -37.96
C GLY A 744 33.67 5.37 -38.93
N GLY A 745 34.10 5.32 -40.19
CA GLY A 745 33.51 4.45 -41.21
C GLY A 745 34.07 3.04 -41.13
N GLU A 746 33.20 2.05 -40.90
CA GLU A 746 33.27 0.69 -41.46
C GLU A 746 31.94 -0.06 -41.24
N SER A 747 31.76 -1.12 -42.01
CA SER A 747 30.57 -1.83 -42.52
C SER A 747 29.42 -2.29 -41.58
N SER A 748 28.20 -2.10 -42.12
CA SER A 748 26.98 -2.94 -42.06
C SER A 748 26.74 -3.91 -40.89
N SER A 749 25.80 -3.56 -39.99
CA SER A 749 24.74 -4.44 -39.40
C SER A 749 24.10 -3.84 -38.14
N SER A 750 23.66 -2.58 -38.18
CA SER A 750 23.01 -1.95 -37.00
C SER A 750 22.07 -0.81 -37.43
N CYS A 751 20.90 -1.15 -37.94
CA CYS A 751 19.78 -0.19 -38.05
C CYS A 751 18.42 -0.89 -38.20
N SER A 752 18.22 -2.01 -37.49
CA SER A 752 16.96 -2.75 -37.51
C SER A 752 16.61 -3.20 -36.10
N GLN A 753 16.25 -2.26 -35.23
CA GLN A 753 15.49 -2.54 -34.01
C GLN A 753 14.97 -1.22 -33.44
N VAL A 754 13.87 -0.73 -34.00
CA VAL A 754 13.00 0.26 -33.35
C VAL A 754 11.56 -0.20 -33.53
N VAL A 755 11.12 -0.98 -32.53
CA VAL A 755 9.74 -1.16 -32.03
C VAL A 755 8.70 -1.77 -33.00
N ASN A 756 8.18 -2.93 -32.59
CA ASN A 756 7.14 -3.74 -33.22
C ASN A 756 5.85 -2.93 -33.50
N ALA A 757 5.19 -3.23 -34.63
CA ALA A 757 3.99 -2.55 -35.12
C ALA A 757 2.75 -2.78 -34.24
N GLU A 758 2.67 -3.92 -33.54
CA GLU A 758 1.59 -4.20 -32.57
C GLU A 758 1.58 -3.18 -31.41
N THR A 759 2.76 -2.76 -30.96
CA THR A 759 2.90 -1.78 -29.89
C THR A 759 2.39 -0.39 -30.30
N ARG A 760 2.34 -0.08 -31.60
CA ARG A 760 1.81 1.19 -32.11
C ARG A 760 0.29 1.19 -32.24
N LEU A 761 -0.32 0.02 -32.49
CA LEU A 761 -1.78 -0.10 -32.57
C LEU A 761 -2.40 -0.01 -31.17
N ASP A 762 -1.78 -0.62 -30.16
CA ASP A 762 -2.21 -0.50 -28.75
C ASP A 762 -2.09 0.93 -28.24
N MET A 763 -1.01 1.64 -28.58
CA MET A 763 -0.85 3.06 -28.22
C MET A 763 -1.86 3.96 -28.93
N TRP A 764 -2.31 3.61 -30.14
CA TRP A 764 -3.30 4.40 -30.88
C TRP A 764 -4.73 4.14 -30.39
N VAL A 765 -5.11 2.88 -30.17
CA VAL A 765 -6.41 2.49 -29.60
C VAL A 765 -6.61 3.11 -28.21
N GLN A 766 -5.56 3.16 -27.39
CA GLN A 766 -5.58 3.85 -26.10
C GLN A 766 -5.68 5.39 -26.21
N SER A 767 -5.25 5.98 -27.33
CA SER A 767 -5.29 7.44 -27.52
C SER A 767 -6.63 7.98 -28.06
N VAL A 768 -7.43 7.14 -28.72
CA VAL A 768 -8.70 7.55 -29.35
C VAL A 768 -9.92 7.13 -28.51
N GLY A 769 -9.79 6.14 -27.61
CA GLY A 769 -10.87 5.62 -26.76
C GLY A 769 -11.28 6.48 -25.55
N GLY A 770 -10.98 7.78 -25.54
CA GLY A 770 -11.25 8.68 -24.42
C GLY A 770 -12.22 9.81 -24.77
N LYS A 771 -13.40 9.79 -24.13
CA LYS A 771 -14.45 10.84 -24.10
C LYS A 771 -15.42 10.86 -25.29
N ASN A 772 -16.45 10.01 -25.19
CA ASN A 772 -17.88 10.37 -25.35
C ASN A 772 -18.75 9.10 -25.37
N LYS A 773 -18.99 8.49 -24.21
CA LYS A 773 -20.17 7.64 -24.01
C LYS A 773 -21.22 8.46 -23.28
N GLY A 774 -22.17 9.00 -24.03
CA GLY A 774 -23.26 9.81 -23.49
C GLY A 774 -23.68 10.97 -24.40
N ARG A 775 -24.21 10.66 -25.58
CA ARG A 775 -25.31 11.37 -26.27
C ARG A 775 -25.42 10.87 -27.71
N ILE A 776 -26.52 10.18 -27.97
CA ILE A 776 -27.03 9.89 -29.31
C ILE A 776 -27.52 11.22 -29.89
N TYR A 777 -26.81 11.78 -30.87
CA TYR A 777 -27.39 12.70 -31.85
C TYR A 777 -27.05 12.18 -33.24
N GLY A 778 -28.10 12.00 -34.02
CA GLY A 778 -28.06 11.35 -35.31
C GLY A 778 -27.54 12.21 -36.47
N THR A 779 -27.36 11.48 -37.56
CA THR A 779 -27.37 11.90 -38.97
C THR A 779 -26.19 12.71 -39.52
N ARG A 780 -25.52 12.01 -40.45
CA ARG A 780 -25.02 12.43 -41.77
C ARG A 780 -23.71 13.23 -41.86
N ASP A 781 -22.84 12.61 -42.67
CA ASP A 781 -21.80 13.20 -43.51
C ASP A 781 -20.42 13.45 -42.88
N ARG A 782 -19.64 12.38 -42.75
CA ARG A 782 -18.17 12.44 -42.61
C ARG A 782 -17.40 11.65 -43.66
N SER A 783 -18.08 11.02 -44.63
CA SER A 783 -17.44 10.24 -45.70
C SER A 783 -16.80 11.11 -46.79
N SER A 784 -17.12 12.41 -46.88
CA SER A 784 -16.57 13.30 -47.92
C SER A 784 -15.27 14.03 -47.54
N LEU A 785 -14.85 14.01 -46.26
CA LEU A 785 -13.66 14.73 -45.80
C LEU A 785 -12.38 13.88 -45.74
N TYR A 786 -12.46 12.56 -45.85
CA TYR A 786 -11.29 11.67 -45.73
C TYR A 786 -10.69 11.19 -47.07
N ARG A 787 -11.42 11.31 -48.19
CA ARG A 787 -10.91 10.90 -49.51
C ARG A 787 -9.89 11.85 -50.12
N THR A 788 -9.80 13.10 -49.65
CA THR A 788 -8.96 14.14 -50.27
C THR A 788 -7.58 14.28 -49.65
N SER A 789 -7.27 13.57 -48.55
CA SER A 789 -6.00 13.72 -47.82
C SER A 789 -4.97 12.61 -48.05
N VAL A 790 -5.29 11.55 -48.78
CA VAL A 790 -4.38 10.41 -49.00
C VAL A 790 -3.63 10.47 -50.33
N THR A 791 -4.02 11.35 -51.26
CA THR A 791 -3.40 11.43 -52.61
C THR A 791 -2.24 12.43 -52.76
N SER A 792 -1.71 13.03 -51.69
CA SER A 792 -0.62 14.04 -51.77
C SER A 792 0.70 13.66 -51.07
N LEU A 793 0.92 12.38 -50.76
CA LEU A 793 2.14 11.89 -50.11
C LEU A 793 2.99 10.97 -51.01
N VAL A 794 3.26 11.40 -52.24
CA VAL A 794 4.35 10.82 -53.04
C VAL A 794 5.39 11.92 -53.28
N PRO A 795 6.58 11.86 -52.66
CA PRO A 795 7.69 12.74 -53.03
C PRO A 795 8.26 12.31 -54.37
N ASP A 796 8.33 13.25 -55.30
CA ASP A 796 9.11 13.17 -56.52
C ASP A 796 10.61 13.30 -56.16
N SER A 797 11.21 12.22 -55.65
CA SER A 797 12.67 12.03 -55.60
C SER A 797 12.99 10.59 -55.21
N ARG A 798 13.81 9.91 -56.04
CA ARG A 798 14.11 8.47 -55.98
C ARG A 798 14.71 8.05 -54.62
N PRO A 799 14.07 7.14 -53.86
CA PRO A 799 14.73 6.34 -52.83
C PRO A 799 15.08 4.95 -53.39
N SER A 800 16.01 4.25 -52.74
CA SER A 800 16.42 2.89 -53.09
C SER A 800 15.25 1.89 -53.07
N ARG A 801 15.27 0.91 -54.00
CA ARG A 801 14.21 -0.10 -54.27
C ARG A 801 13.69 -0.86 -53.03
N GLY A 802 14.42 -0.89 -51.91
CA GLY A 802 14.01 -1.58 -50.68
C GLY A 802 12.91 -0.87 -49.87
N CYS A 803 12.93 0.47 -49.80
CA CYS A 803 11.94 1.21 -49.00
C CYS A 803 10.55 1.26 -49.67
N ALA A 804 10.49 1.27 -51.00
CA ALA A 804 9.22 1.33 -51.74
C ALA A 804 8.38 0.04 -51.58
N ASN A 805 9.05 -1.12 -51.53
CA ASN A 805 8.37 -2.41 -51.34
C ASN A 805 7.86 -2.58 -49.90
N PHE A 806 8.63 -2.13 -48.90
CA PHE A 806 8.23 -2.18 -47.49
C PHE A 806 7.01 -1.29 -47.19
N LEU A 807 6.96 -0.08 -47.77
CA LEU A 807 5.84 0.85 -47.60
C LEU A 807 4.57 0.39 -48.33
N SER A 808 4.71 -0.24 -49.50
CA SER A 808 3.59 -0.85 -50.23
C SER A 808 2.97 -2.02 -49.47
N GLN A 809 3.82 -2.88 -48.88
CA GLN A 809 3.38 -4.05 -48.12
C GLN A 809 2.65 -3.66 -46.82
N GLN A 810 3.17 -2.67 -46.09
CA GLN A 810 2.51 -2.08 -44.91
C GLN A 810 1.17 -1.41 -45.25
N SER A 811 1.07 -0.74 -46.40
CA SER A 811 -0.18 -0.09 -46.82
C SER A 811 -1.31 -1.10 -47.09
N ASN A 812 -0.97 -2.27 -47.63
CA ASN A 812 -1.94 -3.32 -47.93
C ASN A 812 -2.39 -4.08 -46.68
N GLU A 813 -1.49 -4.31 -45.72
CA GLU A 813 -1.83 -4.92 -44.42
C GLU A 813 -2.76 -4.03 -43.59
N ILE A 814 -2.51 -2.72 -43.58
CA ILE A 814 -3.38 -1.75 -42.89
C ILE A 814 -4.77 -1.70 -43.54
N ALA A 815 -4.85 -1.73 -44.88
CA ALA A 815 -6.13 -1.75 -45.58
C ALA A 815 -6.94 -3.02 -45.28
N ALA A 816 -6.28 -4.18 -45.16
CA ALA A 816 -6.94 -5.44 -44.79
C ALA A 816 -7.46 -5.43 -43.35
N GLN A 817 -6.69 -4.85 -42.41
CA GLN A 817 -7.12 -4.73 -41.01
C GLN A 817 -8.30 -3.77 -40.83
N ILE A 818 -8.35 -2.69 -41.62
CA ILE A 818 -9.49 -1.76 -41.62
C ILE A 818 -10.76 -2.44 -42.14
N ALA A 819 -10.66 -3.20 -43.24
CA ALA A 819 -11.81 -3.94 -43.77
C ALA A 819 -12.37 -4.97 -42.76
N ALA A 820 -11.48 -5.68 -42.05
CA ALA A 820 -11.88 -6.62 -40.99
C ALA A 820 -12.52 -5.92 -39.78
N PHE A 821 -12.09 -4.70 -39.48
CA PHE A 821 -12.70 -3.88 -38.43
C PHE A 821 -14.11 -3.40 -38.82
N GLU A 822 -14.29 -2.96 -40.07
CA GLU A 822 -15.61 -2.53 -40.60
C GLU A 822 -16.64 -3.68 -40.63
N GLU A 823 -16.22 -4.92 -40.90
CA GLU A 823 -17.12 -6.08 -40.80
C GLU A 823 -17.52 -6.37 -39.34
N ARG A 824 -16.58 -6.28 -38.40
CA ARG A 824 -16.87 -6.48 -36.97
C ARG A 824 -17.78 -5.40 -36.41
N GLU A 825 -17.63 -4.16 -36.87
CA GLU A 825 -18.52 -3.05 -36.51
C GLU A 825 -19.95 -3.29 -37.02
N LYS A 826 -20.11 -3.74 -38.28
CA LYS A 826 -21.43 -4.09 -38.84
C LYS A 826 -22.10 -5.25 -38.10
N ALA A 827 -21.34 -6.26 -37.69
CA ALA A 827 -21.86 -7.38 -36.89
C ALA A 827 -22.34 -6.90 -35.52
N ALA A 828 -21.55 -6.06 -34.84
CA ALA A 828 -21.91 -5.48 -33.55
C ALA A 828 -23.15 -4.56 -33.64
N GLU A 829 -23.31 -3.81 -34.74
CA GLU A 829 -24.52 -2.99 -34.98
C GLU A 829 -25.78 -3.83 -35.26
N HIS A 830 -25.63 -5.04 -35.79
CA HIS A 830 -26.75 -5.97 -35.97
C HIS A 830 -27.20 -6.54 -34.63
N GLU A 831 -26.26 -7.03 -33.83
CA GLU A 831 -26.51 -7.59 -32.50
C GLU A 831 -27.09 -6.54 -31.53
N ALA A 832 -26.56 -5.30 -31.58
CA ALA A 832 -27.11 -4.18 -30.81
C ALA A 832 -28.53 -3.77 -31.22
N ARG A 833 -28.96 -4.06 -32.46
CA ARG A 833 -30.34 -3.84 -32.90
C ARG A 833 -31.28 -4.90 -32.34
N GLU A 834 -30.88 -6.16 -32.38
CA GLU A 834 -31.66 -7.27 -31.81
C GLU A 834 -31.86 -7.08 -30.29
N VAL A 835 -30.81 -6.70 -29.57
CA VAL A 835 -30.89 -6.42 -28.13
C VAL A 835 -31.84 -5.25 -27.81
N ARG A 836 -31.88 -4.20 -28.63
CA ARG A 836 -32.82 -3.08 -28.45
C ARG A 836 -34.27 -3.47 -28.72
N GLU A 837 -34.50 -4.34 -29.68
CA GLU A 837 -35.83 -4.87 -29.99
C GLU A 837 -36.37 -5.70 -28.83
N GLU A 838 -35.53 -6.56 -28.24
CA GLU A 838 -35.89 -7.36 -27.06
C GLU A 838 -36.10 -6.50 -25.81
N LEU A 839 -35.26 -5.49 -25.57
CA LEU A 839 -35.45 -4.53 -24.48
C LEU A 839 -36.80 -3.80 -24.59
N ARG A 840 -37.24 -3.42 -25.80
CA ARG A 840 -38.57 -2.83 -25.99
C ARG A 840 -39.71 -3.79 -25.63
N LYS A 841 -39.58 -5.08 -25.99
CA LYS A 841 -40.58 -6.09 -25.63
C LYS A 841 -40.64 -6.32 -24.12
N VAL A 842 -39.49 -6.30 -23.44
CA VAL A 842 -39.42 -6.40 -21.97
C VAL A 842 -40.06 -5.18 -21.30
N GLU A 843 -39.77 -3.97 -21.76
CA GLU A 843 -40.36 -2.74 -21.24
C GLU A 843 -41.89 -2.73 -21.40
N GLN A 844 -42.39 -3.21 -22.55
CA GLN A 844 -43.82 -3.28 -22.84
C GLN A 844 -44.53 -4.29 -21.92
N ARG A 845 -43.95 -5.48 -21.69
CA ARG A 845 -44.49 -6.46 -20.72
C ARG A 845 -44.52 -5.90 -19.30
N ARG A 846 -43.47 -5.18 -18.90
CA ARG A 846 -43.41 -4.54 -17.58
C ARG A 846 -44.50 -3.46 -17.41
N GLN A 847 -44.79 -2.68 -18.45
CA GLN A 847 -45.89 -1.71 -18.40
C GLN A 847 -47.26 -2.36 -18.29
N GLU A 848 -47.48 -3.47 -19.00
CA GLU A 848 -48.73 -4.26 -18.90
C GLU A 848 -48.93 -4.85 -17.49
N GLU A 849 -47.87 -5.38 -16.87
CA GLU A 849 -47.90 -5.92 -15.49
C GLU A 849 -48.17 -4.83 -14.45
N VAL A 850 -47.57 -3.64 -14.59
CA VAL A 850 -47.84 -2.49 -13.72
C VAL A 850 -49.30 -2.07 -13.83
N GLN A 851 -49.84 -2.01 -15.04
CA GLN A 851 -51.23 -1.60 -15.27
C GLN A 851 -52.25 -2.61 -14.71
N GLN A 852 -51.96 -3.92 -14.80
CA GLN A 852 -52.77 -4.95 -14.13
C GLN A 852 -52.71 -4.84 -12.61
N THR A 853 -51.53 -4.55 -12.06
CA THR A 853 -51.34 -4.39 -10.60
C THR A 853 -52.09 -3.18 -10.06
N GLU A 854 -52.09 -2.06 -10.79
CA GLU A 854 -52.86 -0.86 -10.43
C GLU A 854 -54.37 -1.10 -10.47
N GLN A 855 -54.88 -1.81 -11.49
CA GLN A 855 -56.29 -2.19 -11.55
C GLN A 855 -56.69 -3.07 -10.37
N HIS A 856 -55.89 -4.08 -10.05
CA HIS A 856 -56.18 -4.99 -8.93
C HIS A 856 -56.14 -4.27 -7.57
N THR A 857 -55.20 -3.33 -7.40
CA THR A 857 -55.10 -2.51 -6.20
C THR A 857 -56.33 -1.61 -6.03
N THR A 858 -56.84 -1.05 -7.13
CA THR A 858 -58.04 -0.21 -7.12
C THR A 858 -59.31 -1.02 -6.76
N GLU A 859 -59.44 -2.24 -7.28
CA GLU A 859 -60.54 -3.15 -6.91
C GLU A 859 -60.51 -3.51 -5.42
N LEU A 860 -59.32 -3.85 -4.88
CA LEU A 860 -59.14 -4.13 -3.46
C LEU A 860 -59.50 -2.93 -2.59
N GLN A 861 -59.15 -1.71 -3.00
CA GLN A 861 -59.53 -0.49 -2.29
C GLN A 861 -61.05 -0.27 -2.28
N MET A 862 -61.75 -0.54 -3.38
CA MET A 862 -63.22 -0.46 -3.41
C MET A 862 -63.87 -1.52 -2.50
N GLN A 863 -63.35 -2.75 -2.50
CA GLN A 863 -63.84 -3.82 -1.63
C GLN A 863 -63.63 -3.45 -0.15
N LEU A 864 -62.46 -2.92 0.22
CA LEU A 864 -62.16 -2.41 1.55
C LEU A 864 -63.09 -1.26 1.96
N ALA A 865 -63.37 -0.31 1.06
CA ALA A 865 -64.31 0.77 1.31
C ALA A 865 -65.75 0.27 1.53
N THR A 866 -66.13 -0.80 0.83
CA THR A 866 -67.46 -1.43 0.97
C THR A 866 -67.58 -2.21 2.28
N LEU A 867 -66.51 -2.91 2.67
CA LEU A 867 -66.42 -3.58 3.96
C LEU A 867 -66.45 -2.58 5.11
N ALA A 868 -65.70 -1.48 5.02
CA ALA A 868 -65.68 -0.43 6.03
C ALA A 868 -67.07 0.21 6.23
N LYS A 869 -67.84 0.43 5.14
CA LYS A 869 -69.24 0.91 5.23
C LYS A 869 -70.17 -0.12 5.89
N SER A 870 -69.94 -1.40 5.65
CA SER A 870 -70.75 -2.48 6.24
C SER A 870 -70.43 -2.65 7.74
N VAL A 871 -69.17 -2.52 8.14
CA VAL A 871 -68.74 -2.52 9.55
C VAL A 871 -69.26 -1.29 10.29
N ALA A 872 -69.39 -0.14 9.64
CA ALA A 872 -69.94 1.07 10.25
C ALA A 872 -71.48 1.06 10.40
N SER A 873 -72.20 0.14 9.72
CA SER A 873 -73.67 0.02 9.85
C SER A 873 -74.12 -1.07 10.83
N ILE A 874 -73.19 -1.95 11.24
CA ILE A 874 -73.33 -2.87 12.38
C ILE A 874 -73.01 -2.09 13.66
#